data_AF-Q5CT49-F1
#
_entry.id   AF-Q5CT49-F1
#
_cell.length_a   1.000
_cell.length_b   1.000
_cell.length_c   1.000
_cell.angle_alpha   90.00
_cell.angle_beta   90.00
_cell.angle_gamma   90.00
#
_symmetry.space_group_name_H-M   'P 1'
#
loop_
_entity.id
_entity.type
_entity.pdbx_description
1 polymer ?
#
loop_
_entity_poly.entity_id
_entity_poly.type
_entity_poly.pdbx_seq_one_letter_code
_entity_poly.pdbx_strand_id
1 'polypeptide(L)'
;MSINNGKEVSVEDCPESKFLVEENVDLTKSCLWSILERYYKTVSIDAWRKNQVPSFITSNNRLASGYARLIHSFIMDQNPIGTPFKKIYIVEIGGGHGRFTFLLLRALERYSPVWEDLGYSDVPFKYIFTDATDASFSFLTRESSALISYIQKGWLEFACFNGNNSEPSDIKFGSNKQETIPPESSIVLVCNYVLDSLLTDAIAISKDKVISKATVSVYSSQVEEDLTHPSIADRMTLSWSWKEMIDEDFSPITTHSENKVCNTNSETKKTQESEYLTEKEQLLLRYSQFDYSLCEVIKSYLELDREMSFVLPLGAIQMLRRFYKYSTGNICVLIGDKGYPDDTEFISIKPPHIAVHGCMSFMVNLDAIKKYFCNLGCSYLATRYKDTFQITCILGGKKSSFPRVVASFIDSQEDLVPDNLLNIQRGFEQLSSNSGSFTNGLKPYLGVLRYSLHDPFILWVLRNGILANIGDLNIRQREDIIFDLHSVYRNIYPLEINIDVFDLLAQICLKGGFVNDAIFYYNESLRCCPEMIHPSTYVNLAKCYQSQRNWKKAFHFCNEALKLDPDYPPALEFNSEYLNSSKRLNYIIIGCYSSWIFTDVIPTIQFDAMYNCIGVVPSKTTIENAKKAFDHLQAIFSCNQENEVFSSSPPKFFLEEISENSSFANAIADIFYSNPQIEAIVLDVPPDLFKPCMDVIWEFNKHVMTRSPTARDVVNASEILSRKPPRSLWFDYAPFKFETALLQVFNIIKQHGRLYAINCKYDLPSETPINSEGYKNDELIARLIHSLSAIYIAIDGTLDWVFCPSTDKDNDKKTLFCGWSSPLWSQADSGKRNKIPSEKASIKPTSTKSDEIHCTISTEFVTWDKTFIQFDFHCDNCTLSLRKEGPIWILLIRTSKGRYESKIQCVGLQTANERFRKLCKDYNPDQYNIKDSIGFSAWWDAIEKSKQSPIHFSYQ
;
A
#
# COMPACT_ATOMS: atom_id res chain seq x y z
N MET A 1 -20.06 -3.85 -9.63
CA MET A 1 -21.22 -3.54 -8.78
C MET A 1 -22.19 -2.74 -9.63
N SER A 2 -23.40 -3.23 -9.91
CA SER A 2 -24.42 -2.41 -10.57
C SER A 2 -24.90 -1.36 -9.59
N ILE A 3 -24.62 -0.09 -9.86
CA ILE A 3 -25.28 1.02 -9.17
C ILE A 3 -26.78 0.79 -9.42
N ASN A 4 -27.58 0.65 -8.36
CA ASN A 4 -29.03 0.70 -8.47
C ASN A 4 -29.40 2.11 -8.94
N ASN A 5 -29.40 2.30 -10.26
CA ASN A 5 -30.09 3.39 -10.91
C ASN A 5 -31.56 3.11 -10.65
N GLY A 6 -32.03 3.64 -9.53
CA GLY A 6 -33.39 3.56 -9.05
C GLY A 6 -34.40 4.01 -10.07
N LYS A 7 -35.59 3.55 -9.79
CA LYS A 7 -36.63 3.37 -10.76
C LYS A 7 -37.52 4.60 -10.73
N GLU A 8 -37.84 5.13 -11.90
CA GLU A 8 -38.88 6.14 -12.00
C GLU A 8 -40.21 5.54 -11.52
N VAL A 9 -40.95 6.30 -10.70
CA VAL A 9 -42.27 5.86 -10.24
C VAL A 9 -43.17 5.70 -11.46
N SER A 10 -43.79 4.53 -11.58
CA SER A 10 -44.62 4.24 -12.75
C SER A 10 -45.94 5.01 -12.69
N VAL A 11 -46.30 5.62 -13.82
CA VAL A 11 -47.63 6.20 -14.02
C VAL A 11 -48.66 5.06 -14.02
N GLU A 12 -49.80 5.27 -13.35
CA GLU A 12 -50.84 4.25 -13.25
C GLU A 12 -51.70 4.18 -14.52
N ASP A 13 -51.65 3.05 -15.21
CA ASP A 13 -52.41 2.82 -16.46
C ASP A 13 -53.72 2.06 -16.24
N CYS A 14 -53.88 1.32 -15.14
CA CYS A 14 -55.05 0.50 -14.82
C CYS A 14 -55.48 0.66 -13.35
N PRO A 15 -56.00 1.83 -12.94
CA PRO A 15 -56.37 2.13 -11.55
C PRO A 15 -57.30 1.09 -10.91
N GLU A 16 -58.22 0.51 -11.69
CA GLU A 16 -59.19 -0.50 -11.23
C GLU A 16 -58.53 -1.81 -10.75
N SER A 17 -57.28 -2.08 -11.14
CA SER A 17 -56.53 -3.27 -10.75
C SER A 17 -55.76 -3.14 -9.43
N LYS A 18 -55.82 -1.97 -8.79
CA LYS A 18 -55.03 -1.63 -7.62
C LYS A 18 -55.87 -1.02 -6.50
N PHE A 19 -55.26 -0.91 -5.32
CA PHE A 19 -55.87 -0.28 -4.16
C PHE A 19 -55.54 1.20 -4.13
N LEU A 20 -56.58 2.03 -4.02
CA LEU A 20 -56.45 3.48 -3.86
C LEU A 20 -55.95 3.79 -2.44
N VAL A 21 -54.82 4.48 -2.34
CA VAL A 21 -54.21 4.93 -1.08
C VAL A 21 -54.65 6.37 -0.78
N GLU A 22 -54.61 7.24 -1.80
CA GLU A 22 -55.00 8.65 -1.72
C GLU A 22 -55.56 9.10 -3.06
N GLU A 23 -56.70 9.80 -3.09
CA GLU A 23 -57.39 10.18 -4.32
C GLU A 23 -57.26 11.68 -4.60
N ASN A 24 -56.60 12.00 -5.71
CA ASN A 24 -56.63 13.29 -6.41
C ASN A 24 -56.43 14.52 -5.50
N VAL A 25 -55.39 14.50 -4.68
CA VAL A 25 -55.05 15.56 -3.72
C VAL A 25 -54.02 16.52 -4.32
N ASP A 26 -54.05 17.80 -3.94
CA ASP A 26 -52.97 18.76 -4.26
C ASP A 26 -51.61 18.15 -3.90
N LEU A 27 -50.62 18.24 -4.80
CA LEU A 27 -49.30 17.62 -4.58
C LEU A 27 -48.69 18.02 -3.23
N THR A 28 -48.81 19.29 -2.82
CA THR A 28 -48.29 19.81 -1.55
C THR A 28 -48.95 19.25 -0.29
N LYS A 29 -50.11 18.59 -0.43
CA LYS A 29 -50.88 17.98 0.68
C LYS A 29 -50.86 16.45 0.63
N SER A 30 -50.20 15.87 -0.36
CA SER A 30 -50.21 14.42 -0.58
C SER A 30 -49.48 13.64 0.52
N CYS A 31 -49.95 12.43 0.80
CA CYS A 31 -49.32 11.46 1.70
C CYS A 31 -47.87 11.11 1.31
N LEU A 32 -47.49 11.37 0.05
CA LEU A 32 -46.12 11.26 -0.46
C LEU A 32 -45.08 11.94 0.44
N TRP A 33 -45.38 13.13 0.97
CA TRP A 33 -44.47 13.86 1.87
C TRP A 33 -44.35 13.20 3.24
N SER A 34 -45.44 12.64 3.77
CA SER A 34 -45.43 11.90 5.03
C SER A 34 -44.67 10.58 4.92
N ILE A 35 -44.81 9.87 3.79
CA ILE A 35 -44.03 8.66 3.48
C ILE A 35 -42.53 9.00 3.45
N LEU A 36 -42.15 10.09 2.77
CA LEU A 36 -40.77 10.56 2.68
C LEU A 36 -40.18 10.93 4.05
N GLU A 37 -40.91 11.73 4.84
CA GLU A 37 -40.46 12.14 6.18
C GLU A 37 -40.28 10.93 7.10
N ARG A 38 -41.22 9.97 7.06
CA ARG A 38 -41.16 8.76 7.89
C ARG A 38 -40.03 7.82 7.46
N TYR A 39 -39.67 7.78 6.17
CA TYR A 39 -38.52 7.00 5.70
C TYR A 39 -37.23 7.43 6.42
N TYR A 40 -36.91 8.72 6.41
CA TYR A 40 -35.68 9.21 7.05
C TYR A 40 -35.69 9.05 8.58
N LYS A 41 -36.87 9.15 9.22
CA LYS A 41 -37.04 8.87 10.66
C LYS A 41 -36.78 7.40 11.02
N THR A 42 -37.11 6.46 10.13
CA THR A 42 -37.09 5.02 10.44
C THR A 42 -35.82 4.31 9.98
N VAL A 43 -35.32 4.62 8.78
CA VAL A 43 -34.16 3.92 8.21
C VAL A 43 -32.84 4.51 8.73
N SER A 44 -32.79 5.82 9.02
CA SER A 44 -31.62 6.52 9.56
C SER A 44 -30.32 6.12 8.83
N ILE A 45 -29.21 5.94 9.57
CA ILE A 45 -27.87 5.66 9.03
C ILE A 45 -27.79 4.40 8.13
N ASP A 46 -28.70 3.43 8.32
CA ASP A 46 -28.66 2.15 7.63
C ASP A 46 -28.99 2.27 6.13
N ALA A 47 -29.69 3.32 5.72
CA ALA A 47 -29.97 3.61 4.31
C ALA A 47 -28.68 3.71 3.49
N TRP A 48 -27.62 4.27 4.09
CA TRP A 48 -26.34 4.47 3.43
C TRP A 48 -25.35 3.32 3.70
N ARG A 49 -25.34 2.74 4.90
CA ARG A 49 -24.43 1.62 5.25
C ARG A 49 -24.68 0.37 4.39
N LYS A 50 -25.94 0.11 4.04
CA LYS A 50 -26.35 -1.00 3.17
C LYS A 50 -26.28 -0.66 1.67
N ASN A 51 -25.73 0.52 1.33
CA ASN A 51 -25.61 1.04 -0.03
C ASN A 51 -26.96 1.10 -0.79
N GLN A 52 -28.06 1.38 -0.09
CA GLN A 52 -29.37 1.55 -0.72
C GLN A 52 -29.46 2.91 -1.41
N VAL A 53 -28.85 3.94 -0.81
CA VAL A 53 -28.73 5.29 -1.37
C VAL A 53 -27.29 5.54 -1.82
N PRO A 54 -27.02 5.75 -3.13
CA PRO A 54 -25.67 6.03 -3.63
C PRO A 54 -25.13 7.34 -3.03
N SER A 55 -23.95 7.29 -2.38
CA SER A 55 -23.35 8.47 -1.71
C SER A 55 -22.13 9.06 -2.43
N PHE A 56 -21.48 8.34 -3.35
CA PHE A 56 -20.24 8.82 -3.95
C PHE A 56 -20.41 10.11 -4.78
N ILE A 57 -21.54 10.24 -5.48
CA ILE A 57 -21.86 11.45 -6.27
C ILE A 57 -21.97 12.70 -5.38
N THR A 58 -22.39 12.54 -4.13
CA THR A 58 -22.58 13.64 -3.16
C THR A 58 -21.43 13.77 -2.15
N SER A 59 -20.58 12.74 -2.04
CA SER A 59 -19.57 12.60 -0.98
C SER A 59 -18.23 12.09 -1.53
N ASN A 60 -17.51 12.94 -2.25
CA ASN A 60 -16.16 12.66 -2.76
C ASN A 60 -15.18 13.81 -2.47
N ASN A 61 -13.88 13.50 -2.53
CA ASN A 61 -12.83 14.46 -2.17
C ASN A 61 -12.76 15.69 -3.09
N ARG A 62 -13.14 15.57 -4.39
CA ARG A 62 -13.09 16.71 -5.33
C ARG A 62 -14.17 17.73 -5.02
N LEU A 63 -15.41 17.26 -4.85
CA LEU A 63 -16.53 18.12 -4.46
C LEU A 63 -16.23 18.82 -3.13
N ALA A 64 -15.79 18.07 -2.11
CA ALA A 64 -15.44 18.62 -0.81
C ALA A 64 -14.29 19.65 -0.89
N SER A 65 -13.26 19.38 -1.69
CA SER A 65 -12.16 20.33 -1.92
C SER A 65 -12.61 21.58 -2.67
N GLY A 66 -13.53 21.47 -3.63
CA GLY A 66 -14.13 22.60 -4.32
C GLY A 66 -14.93 23.48 -3.37
N TYR A 67 -15.79 22.88 -2.55
CA TYR A 67 -16.57 23.59 -1.53
C TYR A 67 -15.65 24.25 -0.50
N ALA A 68 -14.61 23.56 -0.01
CA ALA A 68 -13.64 24.14 0.91
C ALA A 68 -12.96 25.40 0.33
N ARG A 69 -12.63 25.39 -0.97
CA ARG A 69 -12.05 26.55 -1.66
C ARG A 69 -13.03 27.72 -1.72
N LEU A 70 -14.30 27.46 -2.04
CA LEU A 70 -15.35 28.48 -2.07
C LEU A 70 -15.60 29.06 -0.67
N ILE A 71 -15.69 28.21 0.35
CA ILE A 71 -15.89 28.61 1.75
C ILE A 71 -14.70 29.43 2.25
N HIS A 72 -13.48 28.98 1.99
CA HIS A 72 -12.27 29.73 2.30
C HIS A 72 -12.28 31.12 1.63
N SER A 73 -12.67 31.18 0.35
CA SER A 73 -12.78 32.45 -0.37
C SER A 73 -13.85 33.37 0.23
N PHE A 74 -14.98 32.80 0.67
CA PHE A 74 -16.03 33.56 1.34
C PHE A 74 -15.55 34.10 2.69
N ILE A 75 -14.83 33.29 3.49
CA ILE A 75 -14.18 33.74 4.73
C ILE A 75 -13.29 34.97 4.44
N MET A 76 -12.47 34.93 3.39
CA MET A 76 -11.58 36.03 3.01
C MET A 76 -12.31 37.27 2.46
N ASP A 77 -13.42 37.09 1.76
CA ASP A 77 -14.25 38.20 1.27
C ASP A 77 -15.01 38.87 2.42
N GLN A 78 -15.37 38.12 3.46
CA GLN A 78 -16.00 38.65 4.68
C GLN A 78 -15.01 39.26 5.68
N ASN A 79 -13.73 38.90 5.58
CA ASN A 79 -12.65 39.34 6.48
C ASN A 79 -11.49 40.01 5.72
N PRO A 80 -11.73 41.13 4.99
CA PRO A 80 -10.66 41.86 4.35
C PRO A 80 -9.68 42.45 5.37
N ILE A 81 -8.42 42.59 4.95
CA ILE A 81 -7.33 43.13 5.78
C ILE A 81 -7.73 44.50 6.36
N GLY A 82 -7.53 44.67 7.67
CA GLY A 82 -7.85 45.91 8.39
C GLY A 82 -9.30 46.03 8.86
N THR A 83 -10.12 44.98 8.70
CA THR A 83 -11.47 44.92 9.28
C THR A 83 -11.51 44.00 10.51
N PRO A 84 -12.44 44.23 11.47
CA PRO A 84 -12.65 43.32 12.58
C PRO A 84 -13.03 41.93 12.08
N PHE A 85 -12.42 40.92 12.67
CA PHE A 85 -12.67 39.53 12.34
C PHE A 85 -14.13 39.14 12.62
N LYS A 86 -14.75 38.50 11.63
CA LYS A 86 -16.10 37.94 11.66
C LYS A 86 -16.01 36.43 11.50
N LYS A 87 -16.46 35.71 12.53
CA LYS A 87 -16.61 34.26 12.50
C LYS A 87 -17.76 33.88 11.55
N ILE A 88 -17.50 32.91 10.68
CA ILE A 88 -18.48 32.40 9.72
C ILE A 88 -19.20 31.18 10.28
N TYR A 89 -20.49 31.03 10.04
CA TYR A 89 -21.24 29.83 10.42
C TYR A 89 -21.51 29.00 9.17
N ILE A 90 -20.97 27.78 9.13
CA ILE A 90 -21.22 26.83 8.04
C ILE A 90 -22.31 25.90 8.53
N VAL A 91 -23.45 25.89 7.86
CA VAL A 91 -24.60 25.06 8.20
C VAL A 91 -24.80 24.05 7.08
N GLU A 92 -24.64 22.76 7.38
CA GLU A 92 -24.92 21.66 6.45
C GLU A 92 -26.34 21.16 6.69
N ILE A 93 -27.20 21.24 5.67
CA ILE A 93 -28.59 20.81 5.73
C ILE A 93 -28.69 19.36 5.23
N GLY A 94 -29.21 18.48 6.08
CA GLY A 94 -29.38 17.06 5.74
C GLY A 94 -28.05 16.33 5.61
N GLY A 95 -27.13 16.51 6.55
CA GLY A 95 -25.79 15.94 6.48
C GLY A 95 -25.75 14.39 6.53
N GLY A 96 -26.86 13.74 6.88
CA GLY A 96 -27.07 12.30 6.73
C GLY A 96 -26.03 11.46 7.45
N HIS A 97 -25.16 10.80 6.68
CA HIS A 97 -24.14 9.91 7.21
C HIS A 97 -22.78 10.57 7.46
N GLY A 98 -22.63 11.88 7.25
CA GLY A 98 -21.45 12.64 7.67
C GLY A 98 -20.13 12.39 6.92
N ARG A 99 -20.13 11.61 5.82
CA ARG A 99 -18.92 11.43 4.99
C ARG A 99 -18.53 12.75 4.32
N PHE A 100 -19.49 13.45 3.71
CA PHE A 100 -19.22 14.75 3.09
C PHE A 100 -18.70 15.75 4.12
N THR A 101 -19.34 15.84 5.29
CA THR A 101 -18.88 16.64 6.45
C THR A 101 -17.42 16.36 6.78
N PHE A 102 -17.03 15.09 6.93
CA PHE A 102 -15.66 14.70 7.23
C PHE A 102 -14.69 15.16 6.13
N LEU A 103 -15.02 14.89 4.87
CA LEU A 103 -14.18 15.27 3.73
C LEU A 103 -14.04 16.79 3.59
N LEU A 104 -15.11 17.54 3.84
CA LEU A 104 -15.11 19.00 3.79
C LEU A 104 -14.29 19.61 4.93
N LEU A 105 -14.44 19.12 6.15
CA LEU A 105 -13.63 19.55 7.30
C LEU A 105 -12.13 19.24 7.09
N ARG A 106 -11.81 18.05 6.56
CA ARG A 106 -10.43 17.70 6.14
C ARG A 106 -9.90 18.65 5.07
N ALA A 107 -10.71 19.00 4.08
CA ALA A 107 -10.31 19.92 3.02
C ALA A 107 -10.12 21.35 3.52
N LEU A 108 -10.96 21.81 4.46
CA LEU A 108 -10.87 23.10 5.15
C LEU A 108 -9.62 23.16 6.04
N GLU A 109 -9.30 22.09 6.76
CA GLU A 109 -8.13 22.01 7.64
C GLU A 109 -6.81 22.32 6.93
N ARG A 110 -6.71 22.06 5.61
CA ARG A 110 -5.53 22.41 4.81
C ARG A 110 -5.25 23.92 4.75
N TYR A 111 -6.26 24.76 5.00
CA TYR A 111 -6.11 26.22 5.03
C TYR A 111 -5.71 26.76 6.40
N SER A 112 -5.59 25.90 7.43
CA SER A 112 -5.21 26.33 8.79
C SER A 112 -3.91 27.15 8.83
N PRO A 113 -2.82 26.77 8.14
CA PRO A 113 -1.60 27.58 8.13
C PRO A 113 -1.82 28.97 7.53
N VAL A 114 -2.69 29.09 6.52
CA VAL A 114 -3.02 30.38 5.89
C VAL A 114 -3.78 31.29 6.86
N TRP A 115 -4.70 30.73 7.65
CA TRP A 115 -5.44 31.48 8.66
C TRP A 115 -4.53 31.96 9.80
N GLU A 116 -3.58 31.13 10.21
CA GLU A 116 -2.56 31.48 11.20
C GLU A 116 -1.68 32.65 10.71
N ASP A 117 -1.18 32.57 9.47
CA ASP A 117 -0.35 33.62 8.85
C ASP A 117 -1.11 34.96 8.69
N LEU A 118 -2.44 34.91 8.58
CA LEU A 118 -3.31 36.10 8.51
C LEU A 118 -3.68 36.67 9.88
N GLY A 119 -3.23 36.03 10.97
CA GLY A 119 -3.48 36.49 12.34
C GLY A 119 -4.90 36.23 12.84
N TYR A 120 -5.59 35.21 12.32
CA TYR A 120 -6.89 34.83 12.87
C TYR A 120 -6.69 34.18 14.25
N SER A 121 -7.31 34.75 15.29
CA SER A 121 -7.10 34.35 16.69
C SER A 121 -7.72 33.00 17.06
N ASP A 122 -8.62 32.49 16.22
CA ASP A 122 -9.36 31.24 16.35
C ASP A 122 -9.70 30.73 14.93
N VAL A 123 -10.25 29.52 14.84
CA VAL A 123 -10.75 28.97 13.59
C VAL A 123 -11.86 29.87 13.04
N PRO A 124 -11.77 30.29 11.76
CA PRO A 124 -12.64 31.33 11.20
C PRO A 124 -14.07 30.89 10.93
N PHE A 125 -14.42 29.68 11.33
CA PHE A 125 -15.75 29.17 11.19
C PHE A 125 -16.19 28.36 12.39
N LYS A 126 -17.51 28.18 12.51
CA LYS A 126 -18.14 27.09 13.26
C LYS A 126 -18.95 26.26 12.27
N TYR A 127 -18.71 24.96 12.22
CA TYR A 127 -19.44 24.03 11.38
C TYR A 127 -20.59 23.41 12.17
N ILE A 128 -21.81 23.52 11.67
CA ILE A 128 -23.01 22.99 12.29
C ILE A 128 -23.60 21.98 11.32
N PHE A 129 -23.40 20.69 11.63
CA PHE A 129 -24.07 19.60 10.97
C PHE A 129 -25.53 19.58 11.40
N THR A 130 -26.45 19.54 10.44
CA THR A 130 -27.88 19.41 10.74
C THR A 130 -28.54 18.29 9.99
N ASP A 131 -29.54 17.70 10.65
CA ASP A 131 -30.43 16.70 10.08
C ASP A 131 -31.84 16.90 10.66
N ALA A 132 -32.87 16.37 10.01
CA ALA A 132 -34.25 16.51 10.45
C ALA A 132 -34.51 15.78 11.79
N THR A 133 -33.68 14.79 12.12
CA THR A 133 -33.72 14.05 13.40
C THR A 133 -32.33 13.83 13.97
N ASP A 134 -32.23 13.57 15.27
CA ASP A 134 -30.97 13.24 15.94
C ASP A 134 -30.62 11.74 15.92
N ALA A 135 -31.38 10.92 15.20
CA ALA A 135 -31.22 9.47 15.17
C ALA A 135 -29.80 9.04 14.74
N SER A 136 -29.17 9.77 13.81
CA SER A 136 -27.81 9.51 13.32
C SER A 136 -26.71 10.03 14.25
N PHE A 137 -27.00 10.94 15.18
CA PHE A 137 -25.97 11.65 15.94
C PHE A 137 -25.17 10.72 16.85
N SER A 138 -25.82 9.72 17.47
CA SER A 138 -25.13 8.73 18.30
C SER A 138 -24.05 7.97 17.53
N PHE A 139 -24.33 7.62 16.26
CA PHE A 139 -23.36 6.98 15.37
C PHE A 139 -22.24 7.94 14.96
N LEU A 140 -22.56 9.20 14.69
CA LEU A 140 -21.61 10.21 14.22
C LEU A 140 -20.69 10.75 15.32
N THR A 141 -21.09 10.63 16.60
CA THR A 141 -20.37 11.19 17.75
C THR A 141 -19.66 10.15 18.63
N ARG A 142 -19.79 8.85 18.33
CA ARG A 142 -19.02 7.79 19.02
C ARG A 142 -17.51 7.97 18.88
N GLU A 143 -16.73 7.46 19.83
CA GLU A 143 -15.26 7.60 19.82
C GLU A 143 -14.58 7.01 18.57
N SER A 144 -15.17 5.97 17.96
CA SER A 144 -14.66 5.38 16.73
C SER A 144 -15.05 6.14 15.45
N SER A 145 -15.80 7.24 15.56
CA SER A 145 -16.20 8.06 14.42
C SER A 145 -15.02 8.86 13.86
N ALA A 146 -14.93 8.95 12.53
CA ALA A 146 -13.95 9.82 11.86
C ALA A 146 -14.14 11.31 12.18
N LEU A 147 -15.33 11.72 12.64
CA LEU A 147 -15.66 13.10 13.00
C LEU A 147 -15.17 13.50 14.40
N ILE A 148 -14.79 12.54 15.26
CA ILE A 148 -14.50 12.81 16.67
C ILE A 148 -13.40 13.86 16.86
N SER A 149 -12.38 13.85 15.99
CA SER A 149 -11.27 14.80 16.04
C SER A 149 -11.72 16.25 15.82
N TYR A 150 -12.75 16.48 14.99
CA TYR A 150 -13.29 17.81 14.73
C TYR A 150 -14.25 18.30 15.81
N ILE A 151 -14.96 17.37 16.46
CA ILE A 151 -15.77 17.66 17.65
C ILE A 151 -14.85 18.09 18.79
N GLN A 152 -13.77 17.33 19.06
CA GLN A 152 -12.80 17.65 20.11
C GLN A 152 -12.05 18.98 19.86
N LYS A 153 -11.79 19.33 18.59
CA LYS A 153 -11.25 20.64 18.21
C LYS A 153 -12.26 21.79 18.38
N GLY A 154 -13.53 21.50 18.64
CA GLY A 154 -14.60 22.50 18.70
C GLY A 154 -14.99 23.08 17.33
N TRP A 155 -14.62 22.42 16.23
CA TRP A 155 -14.94 22.88 14.86
C TRP A 155 -16.36 22.48 14.45
N LEU A 156 -16.78 21.31 14.88
CA LEU A 156 -18.02 20.65 14.45
C LEU A 156 -19.01 20.53 15.61
N GLU A 157 -20.23 20.98 15.36
CA GLU A 157 -21.40 20.89 16.24
C GLU A 157 -22.55 20.17 15.51
N PHE A 158 -23.52 19.68 16.27
CA PHE A 158 -24.70 18.98 15.75
C PHE A 158 -25.98 19.66 16.25
N ALA A 159 -26.97 19.80 15.36
CA ALA A 159 -28.29 20.34 15.70
C ALA A 159 -29.39 19.72 14.83
N CYS A 160 -30.62 19.63 15.35
CA CYS A 160 -31.76 19.24 14.54
C CYS A 160 -32.26 20.45 13.73
N PHE A 161 -32.56 20.23 12.45
CA PHE A 161 -33.16 21.25 11.59
C PHE A 161 -34.00 20.59 10.49
N ASN A 162 -35.30 20.91 10.44
CA ASN A 162 -36.19 20.44 9.39
C ASN A 162 -36.33 21.54 8.32
N GLY A 163 -35.81 21.29 7.11
CA GLY A 163 -35.80 22.26 6.03
C GLY A 163 -37.17 22.78 5.60
N ASN A 164 -38.26 22.04 5.83
CA ASN A 164 -39.61 22.54 5.54
C ASN A 164 -40.12 23.45 6.68
N ASN A 165 -39.92 23.06 7.94
CA ASN A 165 -40.68 23.63 9.05
C ASN A 165 -39.87 24.49 10.04
N SER A 166 -38.54 24.35 10.09
CA SER A 166 -37.69 25.02 11.09
C SER A 166 -37.24 26.42 10.66
N GLU A 167 -37.09 27.31 11.64
CA GLU A 167 -36.43 28.60 11.48
C GLU A 167 -34.93 28.50 11.83
N PRO A 168 -34.04 29.34 11.26
CA PRO A 168 -32.62 29.35 11.62
C PRO A 168 -32.37 29.54 13.14
N SER A 169 -33.27 30.24 13.84
CA SER A 169 -33.24 30.39 15.30
C SER A 169 -33.46 29.10 16.08
N ASP A 170 -34.01 28.07 15.44
CA ASP A 170 -34.28 26.75 16.04
C ASP A 170 -33.03 25.86 16.07
N ILE A 171 -31.97 26.24 15.34
CA ILE A 171 -30.67 25.56 15.39
C ILE A 171 -30.04 25.82 16.76
N LYS A 172 -30.23 24.84 17.66
CA LYS A 172 -29.65 24.81 19.00
C LYS A 172 -28.50 23.80 19.07
N PHE A 173 -27.31 24.25 19.44
CA PHE A 173 -26.12 23.41 19.56
C PHE A 173 -25.37 23.64 20.90
N GLY A 174 -24.19 23.03 21.04
CA GLY A 174 -23.42 23.01 22.27
C GLY A 174 -23.90 21.95 23.25
N SER A 175 -23.10 21.70 24.30
CA SER A 175 -23.35 20.63 25.28
C SER A 175 -24.72 20.72 25.97
N ASN A 176 -25.23 21.94 26.18
CA ASN A 176 -26.53 22.19 26.80
C ASN A 176 -27.66 22.45 25.79
N LYS A 177 -27.41 22.38 24.48
CA LYS A 177 -28.35 22.77 23.40
C LYS A 177 -28.98 24.15 23.62
N GLN A 178 -28.16 25.14 23.98
CA GLN A 178 -28.60 26.52 24.21
C GLN A 178 -27.91 27.53 23.28
N GLU A 179 -26.80 27.15 22.66
CA GLU A 179 -26.10 28.03 21.73
C GLU A 179 -26.88 28.13 20.42
N THR A 180 -26.88 29.33 19.83
CA THR A 180 -27.55 29.65 18.56
C THR A 180 -26.61 30.39 17.65
N ILE A 181 -26.86 30.30 16.35
CA ILE A 181 -26.25 31.22 15.38
C ILE A 181 -26.76 32.63 15.71
N PRO A 182 -25.90 33.64 15.93
CA PRO A 182 -26.36 35.00 16.15
C PRO A 182 -27.08 35.56 14.91
N PRO A 183 -28.16 36.37 15.06
CA PRO A 183 -28.74 37.10 13.94
C PRO A 183 -27.69 37.96 13.22
N GLU A 184 -27.89 38.20 11.92
CA GLU A 184 -26.98 39.00 11.07
C GLU A 184 -25.58 38.40 10.86
N SER A 185 -25.35 37.17 11.34
CA SER A 185 -24.09 36.46 11.11
C SER A 185 -23.87 36.16 9.63
N SER A 186 -22.61 36.10 9.21
CA SER A 186 -22.24 35.61 7.90
C SER A 186 -22.38 34.08 7.85
N ILE A 187 -23.22 33.58 6.95
CA ILE A 187 -23.58 32.16 6.87
C ILE A 187 -23.11 31.55 5.55
N VAL A 188 -22.52 30.38 5.61
CA VAL A 188 -22.42 29.46 4.48
C VAL A 188 -23.45 28.37 4.69
N LEU A 189 -24.33 28.17 3.72
CA LEU A 189 -25.30 27.09 3.73
C LEU A 189 -24.89 26.03 2.72
N VAL A 190 -24.76 24.78 3.17
CA VAL A 190 -24.40 23.63 2.32
C VAL A 190 -25.64 22.75 2.18
N CYS A 191 -26.18 22.66 0.96
CA CYS A 191 -27.39 21.92 0.62
C CYS A 191 -27.06 20.88 -0.46
N ASN A 192 -26.44 19.76 -0.06
CA ASN A 192 -26.13 18.67 -0.98
C ASN A 192 -27.19 17.58 -0.88
N TYR A 193 -27.87 17.30 -2.00
CA TYR A 193 -28.78 16.18 -2.18
C TYR A 193 -29.87 16.14 -1.10
N VAL A 194 -30.51 17.28 -0.92
CA VAL A 194 -31.49 17.52 0.15
C VAL A 194 -32.68 18.33 -0.35
N LEU A 195 -32.50 19.18 -1.37
CA LEU A 195 -33.59 20.01 -1.88
C LEU A 195 -34.57 19.16 -2.70
N ASP A 196 -34.11 18.04 -3.28
CA ASP A 196 -34.93 17.01 -3.93
C ASP A 196 -35.95 16.31 -3.00
N SER A 197 -35.73 16.47 -1.69
CA SER A 197 -36.51 15.87 -0.61
C SER A 197 -37.32 16.90 0.19
N LEU A 198 -37.28 18.17 -0.21
CA LEU A 198 -38.10 19.25 0.39
C LEU A 198 -39.42 19.43 -0.37
N LEU A 199 -40.40 20.02 0.32
CA LEU A 199 -41.75 20.23 -0.19
C LEU A 199 -41.70 20.93 -1.56
N THR A 200 -42.35 20.34 -2.55
CA THR A 200 -42.37 20.83 -3.92
C THR A 200 -43.80 20.81 -4.45
N ASP A 201 -44.18 21.83 -5.21
CA ASP A 201 -45.41 21.83 -5.99
C ASP A 201 -45.09 21.61 -7.48
N ALA A 202 -46.09 21.42 -8.32
CA ALA A 202 -45.91 21.37 -9.76
C ALA A 202 -46.98 22.20 -10.47
N ILE A 203 -46.52 23.01 -11.42
CA ILE A 203 -47.34 23.96 -12.18
C ILE A 203 -47.31 23.57 -13.64
N ALA A 204 -48.45 23.67 -14.31
CA ALA A 204 -48.58 23.62 -15.75
C ALA A 204 -49.07 24.97 -16.29
N ILE A 205 -48.53 25.35 -17.44
CA ILE A 205 -48.92 26.51 -18.22
C ILE A 205 -49.36 25.99 -19.59
N SER A 206 -50.63 26.19 -19.93
CA SER A 206 -51.16 25.85 -21.26
C SER A 206 -50.75 26.88 -22.32
N LYS A 207 -50.99 26.56 -23.60
CA LYS A 207 -50.80 27.51 -24.71
C LYS A 207 -51.60 28.80 -24.54
N ASP A 208 -52.82 28.68 -23.99
CA ASP A 208 -53.71 29.81 -23.69
C ASP A 208 -53.33 30.53 -22.37
N LYS A 209 -52.15 30.22 -21.83
CA LYS A 209 -51.59 30.78 -20.60
C LYS A 209 -52.42 30.47 -19.35
N VAL A 210 -53.28 29.46 -19.39
CA VAL A 210 -54.00 28.97 -18.21
C VAL A 210 -52.99 28.33 -17.26
N ILE A 211 -53.07 28.68 -15.97
CA ILE A 211 -52.18 28.15 -14.94
C ILE A 211 -52.92 27.06 -14.18
N SER A 212 -52.31 25.89 -14.08
CA SER A 212 -52.86 24.75 -13.35
C SER A 212 -51.83 24.21 -12.35
N LYS A 213 -52.29 23.66 -11.24
CA LYS A 213 -51.47 22.91 -10.28
C LYS A 213 -51.66 21.41 -10.45
N ALA A 214 -50.64 20.65 -10.11
CA ALA A 214 -50.72 19.19 -10.12
C ALA A 214 -51.52 18.67 -8.92
N THR A 215 -52.42 17.74 -9.21
CA THR A 215 -53.02 16.85 -8.21
C THR A 215 -52.57 15.42 -8.49
N VAL A 216 -52.45 14.62 -7.43
CA VAL A 216 -51.92 13.26 -7.49
C VAL A 216 -52.85 12.28 -6.80
N SER A 217 -53.02 11.11 -7.40
CA SER A 217 -53.61 9.94 -6.75
C SER A 217 -52.54 8.89 -6.56
N VAL A 218 -52.48 8.29 -5.37
CA VAL A 218 -51.52 7.25 -5.01
C VAL A 218 -52.24 5.91 -4.99
N TYR A 219 -51.68 4.93 -5.69
CA TYR A 219 -52.17 3.56 -5.73
C TYR A 219 -51.12 2.60 -5.19
N SER A 220 -51.55 1.47 -4.63
CA SER A 220 -50.70 0.38 -4.19
C SER A 220 -51.17 -0.96 -4.74
N SER A 221 -50.25 -1.89 -4.90
CA SER A 221 -50.54 -3.29 -5.28
C SER A 221 -51.22 -4.09 -4.17
N GLN A 222 -51.29 -3.54 -2.95
CA GLN A 222 -51.95 -4.15 -1.79
C GLN A 222 -52.71 -3.11 -0.97
N VAL A 223 -53.60 -3.56 -0.09
CA VAL A 223 -54.25 -2.69 0.90
C VAL A 223 -53.20 -2.19 1.90
N GLU A 224 -53.16 -0.89 2.15
CA GLU A 224 -52.26 -0.26 3.13
C GLU A 224 -53.01 0.07 4.41
N GLU A 225 -52.62 -0.52 5.54
CA GLU A 225 -53.19 -0.17 6.86
C GLU A 225 -52.62 1.16 7.38
N ASP A 226 -51.36 1.46 7.03
CA ASP A 226 -50.65 2.67 7.40
C ASP A 226 -50.19 3.40 6.13
N LEU A 227 -50.96 4.43 5.76
CA LEU A 227 -50.74 5.21 4.52
C LEU A 227 -49.41 5.98 4.50
N THR A 228 -48.71 6.07 5.63
CA THR A 228 -47.42 6.75 5.74
C THR A 228 -46.24 5.79 5.78
N HIS A 229 -46.48 4.49 5.65
CA HIS A 229 -45.45 3.48 5.78
C HIS A 229 -44.38 3.61 4.66
N PRO A 230 -43.08 3.70 4.98
CA PRO A 230 -42.03 3.97 3.99
C PRO A 230 -41.96 2.98 2.82
N SER A 231 -42.27 1.70 3.06
CA SER A 231 -42.24 0.66 2.03
C SER A 231 -43.26 0.87 0.90
N ILE A 232 -44.26 1.74 1.08
CA ILE A 232 -45.21 2.10 0.02
C ILE A 232 -44.46 2.61 -1.21
N ALA A 233 -43.36 3.35 -1.03
CA ALA A 233 -42.56 3.90 -2.12
C ALA A 233 -42.08 2.84 -3.12
N ASP A 234 -41.82 1.61 -2.69
CA ASP A 234 -41.31 0.52 -3.54
C ASP A 234 -42.37 -0.06 -4.49
N ARG A 235 -43.65 0.11 -4.16
CA ARG A 235 -44.78 -0.55 -4.86
C ARG A 235 -45.87 0.40 -5.32
N MET A 236 -45.76 1.68 -5.00
CA MET A 236 -46.74 2.67 -5.39
C MET A 236 -46.68 2.98 -6.88
N THR A 237 -47.82 3.38 -7.42
CA THR A 237 -47.97 3.98 -8.75
C THR A 237 -48.84 5.21 -8.65
N LEU A 238 -48.64 6.15 -9.57
CA LEU A 238 -49.22 7.50 -9.46
C LEU A 238 -50.06 7.84 -10.67
N SER A 239 -51.22 8.42 -10.45
CA SER A 239 -52.00 9.10 -11.49
C SER A 239 -51.98 10.61 -11.24
N TRP A 240 -51.79 11.39 -12.30
CA TRP A 240 -51.64 12.84 -12.23
C TRP A 240 -52.79 13.54 -12.94
N SER A 241 -53.25 14.64 -12.37
CA SER A 241 -54.23 15.54 -13.00
C SER A 241 -53.78 16.99 -12.83
N TRP A 242 -54.26 17.86 -13.71
CA TRP A 242 -53.96 19.28 -13.69
C TRP A 242 -55.23 20.05 -13.37
N LYS A 243 -55.26 20.67 -12.19
CA LYS A 243 -56.38 21.48 -11.74
C LYS A 243 -56.08 22.95 -12.03
N GLU A 244 -56.94 23.60 -12.81
CA GLU A 244 -56.85 25.03 -13.08
C GLU A 244 -56.88 25.82 -11.76
N MET A 245 -55.99 26.80 -11.63
CA MET A 245 -55.98 27.70 -10.48
C MET A 245 -57.08 28.73 -10.66
N ILE A 246 -58.05 28.74 -9.74
CA ILE A 246 -59.14 29.73 -9.69
C ILE A 246 -59.15 30.45 -8.34
N ASP A 247 -59.81 31.60 -8.28
CA ASP A 247 -59.85 32.45 -7.09
C ASP A 247 -60.37 31.70 -5.83
N GLU A 248 -61.41 30.87 -6.02
CA GLU A 248 -62.07 30.11 -4.95
C GLU A 248 -61.15 29.11 -4.22
N ASP A 249 -60.04 28.68 -4.86
CA ASP A 249 -59.09 27.72 -4.30
C ASP A 249 -58.26 28.29 -3.13
N PHE A 250 -58.31 29.60 -2.88
CA PHE A 250 -57.47 30.32 -1.91
C PHE A 250 -58.23 30.88 -0.71
N SER A 251 -59.42 30.33 -0.40
CA SER A 251 -60.24 30.77 0.75
C SER A 251 -59.49 30.59 2.10
N PRO A 252 -59.62 31.55 3.04
CA PRO A 252 -58.82 31.55 4.26
C PRO A 252 -59.22 30.39 5.18
N ILE A 253 -58.31 29.44 5.36
CA ILE A 253 -58.42 28.40 6.39
C ILE A 253 -58.36 29.11 7.75
N THR A 254 -59.48 29.15 8.46
CA THR A 254 -59.56 29.53 9.87
C THR A 254 -58.83 28.49 10.71
N THR A 255 -57.56 28.75 11.04
CA THR A 255 -56.90 28.06 12.15
C THR A 255 -57.44 28.61 13.47
N HIS A 256 -58.16 27.78 14.21
CA HIS A 256 -58.52 28.02 15.60
C HIS A 256 -57.25 28.19 16.45
N SER A 257 -56.98 29.42 16.89
CA SER A 257 -56.29 29.66 18.15
C SER A 257 -56.80 30.98 18.75
N GLU A 258 -57.61 30.86 19.79
CA GLU A 258 -57.96 31.96 20.67
C GLU A 258 -56.68 32.56 21.28
N ASN A 259 -56.43 33.85 21.07
CA ASN A 259 -56.27 34.80 22.17
C ASN A 259 -56.08 36.25 21.70
N LYS A 260 -57.09 37.05 22.05
CA LYS A 260 -57.07 38.47 22.48
C LYS A 260 -56.02 39.42 21.90
N VAL A 261 -56.51 40.24 20.97
CA VAL A 261 -56.38 41.70 20.87
C VAL A 261 -55.48 42.37 21.91
N CYS A 262 -54.45 43.06 21.43
CA CYS A 262 -54.10 44.38 21.94
C CYS A 262 -53.73 45.30 20.76
N ASN A 263 -54.64 46.21 20.46
CA ASN A 263 -54.45 47.32 19.52
C ASN A 263 -53.44 48.32 20.10
N THR A 264 -52.37 48.59 19.38
CA THR A 264 -51.75 49.93 19.40
C THR A 264 -51.33 50.31 17.99
N ASN A 265 -52.05 51.30 17.45
CA ASN A 265 -51.73 52.00 16.21
C ASN A 265 -50.33 52.61 16.27
N SER A 266 -49.54 52.39 15.23
CA SER A 266 -48.61 53.41 14.74
C SER A 266 -48.60 53.37 13.22
N GLU A 267 -49.36 54.29 12.63
CA GLU A 267 -49.24 54.67 11.24
C GLU A 267 -47.85 55.26 10.98
N THR A 268 -47.16 54.79 9.94
CA THR A 268 -46.30 55.67 9.14
C THR A 268 -46.28 55.18 7.70
N LYS A 269 -46.49 56.15 6.81
CA LYS A 269 -46.92 56.02 5.42
C LYS A 269 -45.77 55.76 4.44
N LYS A 270 -46.08 54.91 3.43
CA LYS A 270 -45.88 55.05 1.97
C LYS A 270 -44.48 55.40 1.45
N THR A 271 -43.94 54.67 0.48
CA THR A 271 -44.40 54.69 -0.93
C THR A 271 -43.84 53.49 -1.73
N GLN A 272 -44.67 52.80 -2.53
CA GLN A 272 -44.46 52.60 -3.98
C GLN A 272 -45.59 51.75 -4.62
N GLU A 273 -46.12 52.27 -5.73
CA GLU A 273 -46.69 51.57 -6.89
C GLU A 273 -47.78 50.49 -6.66
N SER A 274 -49.04 50.95 -6.58
CA SER A 274 -50.19 50.13 -6.99
C SER A 274 -50.56 50.49 -8.43
N GLU A 275 -49.79 49.98 -9.40
CA GLU A 275 -50.37 49.71 -10.72
C GLU A 275 -51.49 48.67 -10.54
N TYR A 276 -52.56 48.77 -11.33
CA TYR A 276 -53.66 47.81 -11.29
C TYR A 276 -53.15 46.42 -11.70
N LEU A 277 -52.79 45.59 -10.71
CA LEU A 277 -52.43 44.19 -10.93
C LEU A 277 -53.58 43.48 -11.65
N THR A 278 -53.26 42.77 -12.73
CA THR A 278 -54.20 41.94 -13.47
C THR A 278 -54.79 40.85 -12.56
N GLU A 279 -55.98 40.35 -12.88
CA GLU A 279 -56.65 39.27 -12.13
C GLU A 279 -55.72 38.05 -11.95
N LYS A 280 -54.96 37.74 -13.00
CA LYS A 280 -53.94 36.68 -13.00
C LYS A 280 -52.78 36.95 -12.03
N GLU A 281 -52.35 38.19 -11.89
CA GLU A 281 -51.30 38.57 -10.93
C GLU A 281 -51.78 38.46 -9.49
N GLN A 282 -53.04 38.83 -9.23
CA GLN A 282 -53.65 38.68 -7.91
C GLN A 282 -53.82 37.20 -7.53
N LEU A 283 -54.16 36.35 -8.51
CA LEU A 283 -54.21 34.90 -8.34
C LEU A 283 -52.82 34.34 -8.00
N LEU A 284 -51.81 34.70 -8.78
CA LEU A 284 -50.42 34.27 -8.56
C LEU A 284 -49.86 34.72 -7.21
N LEU A 285 -50.16 35.96 -6.79
CA LEU A 285 -49.76 36.45 -5.47
C LEU A 285 -50.41 35.67 -4.35
N ARG A 286 -51.69 35.28 -4.48
CA ARG A 286 -52.34 34.44 -3.46
C ARG A 286 -51.75 33.04 -3.41
N TYR A 287 -51.49 32.45 -4.58
CA TYR A 287 -50.79 31.16 -4.66
C TYR A 287 -49.40 31.21 -4.02
N SER A 288 -48.64 32.28 -4.25
CA SER A 288 -47.32 32.49 -3.63
C SER A 288 -47.38 32.97 -2.18
N GLN A 289 -48.57 33.00 -1.55
CA GLN A 289 -48.79 33.51 -0.18
C GLN A 289 -48.23 34.93 0.00
N PHE A 290 -48.47 35.79 -0.98
CA PHE A 290 -48.00 37.18 -1.11
C PHE A 290 -46.47 37.31 -1.24
N ASP A 291 -45.79 36.27 -1.72
CA ASP A 291 -44.39 36.34 -2.11
C ASP A 291 -44.26 36.86 -3.55
N TYR A 292 -43.97 38.16 -3.68
CA TYR A 292 -43.76 38.83 -4.96
C TYR A 292 -42.62 38.21 -5.77
N SER A 293 -41.51 37.84 -5.12
CA SER A 293 -40.36 37.28 -5.84
C SER A 293 -40.67 35.93 -6.46
N LEU A 294 -41.48 35.10 -5.78
CA LEU A 294 -41.97 33.84 -6.32
C LEU A 294 -42.99 34.05 -7.45
N CYS A 295 -43.87 35.05 -7.33
CA CYS A 295 -44.78 35.45 -8.40
C CYS A 295 -44.01 35.84 -9.67
N GLU A 296 -42.95 36.64 -9.55
CA GLU A 296 -42.09 37.03 -10.68
C GLU A 296 -41.39 35.84 -11.34
N VAL A 297 -41.04 34.80 -10.58
CA VAL A 297 -40.51 33.55 -11.17
C VAL A 297 -41.55 32.90 -12.08
N ILE A 298 -42.79 32.75 -11.61
CA ILE A 298 -43.86 32.12 -12.41
C ILE A 298 -44.20 32.98 -13.63
N LYS A 299 -44.22 34.31 -13.49
CA LYS A 299 -44.37 35.24 -14.62
C LYS A 299 -43.28 35.04 -15.67
N SER A 300 -42.03 34.91 -15.27
CA SER A 300 -40.93 34.69 -16.23
C SER A 300 -41.12 33.42 -17.07
N TYR A 301 -41.76 32.39 -16.53
CA TYR A 301 -42.10 31.19 -17.29
C TYR A 301 -43.33 31.40 -18.19
N LEU A 302 -44.31 32.18 -17.76
CA LEU A 302 -45.46 32.57 -18.59
C LEU A 302 -45.04 33.34 -19.84
N GLU A 303 -43.94 34.08 -19.78
CA GLU A 303 -43.41 34.86 -20.91
C GLU A 303 -42.76 33.99 -22.01
N LEU A 304 -42.39 32.74 -21.72
CA LEU A 304 -41.67 31.84 -22.65
C LEU A 304 -42.49 31.30 -23.84
N ASP A 305 -43.70 31.81 -24.04
CA ASP A 305 -44.64 31.48 -25.14
C ASP A 305 -44.70 30.03 -25.62
N ARG A 306 -44.72 29.09 -24.66
CA ARG A 306 -44.92 27.68 -24.92
C ARG A 306 -45.67 26.99 -23.79
N GLU A 307 -46.29 25.88 -24.14
CA GLU A 307 -46.89 24.96 -23.18
C GLU A 307 -45.81 24.23 -22.40
N MET A 308 -45.95 24.17 -21.07
CA MET A 308 -44.95 23.55 -20.21
C MET A 308 -45.54 23.11 -18.87
N SER A 309 -44.91 22.14 -18.23
CA SER A 309 -45.01 21.96 -16.79
C SER A 309 -43.63 21.99 -16.15
N PHE A 310 -43.58 22.39 -14.89
CA PHE A 310 -42.36 22.43 -14.08
C PHE A 310 -42.69 22.24 -12.61
N VAL A 311 -41.71 21.71 -11.88
CA VAL A 311 -41.76 21.65 -10.42
C VAL A 311 -41.34 23.00 -9.81
N LEU A 312 -41.96 23.38 -8.70
CA LEU A 312 -41.70 24.60 -7.96
C LEU A 312 -41.24 24.25 -6.53
N PRO A 313 -39.95 24.43 -6.20
CA PRO A 313 -39.35 23.91 -4.97
C PRO A 313 -39.64 24.82 -3.77
N LEU A 314 -40.90 24.82 -3.31
CA LEU A 314 -41.43 25.72 -2.29
C LEU A 314 -40.66 25.62 -0.96
N GLY A 315 -40.42 24.41 -0.46
CA GLY A 315 -39.71 24.16 0.79
C GLY A 315 -38.27 24.65 0.73
N ALA A 316 -37.58 24.40 -0.39
CA ALA A 316 -36.23 24.91 -0.61
C ALA A 316 -36.20 26.44 -0.63
N ILE A 317 -37.07 27.09 -1.41
CA ILE A 317 -37.13 28.56 -1.48
C ILE A 317 -37.41 29.17 -0.11
N GLN A 318 -38.38 28.63 0.63
CA GLN A 318 -38.73 29.11 1.97
C GLN A 318 -37.57 28.94 2.97
N MET A 319 -36.92 27.77 2.98
CA MET A 319 -35.72 27.53 3.81
C MET A 319 -34.62 28.54 3.51
N LEU A 320 -34.22 28.65 2.23
CA LEU A 320 -33.15 29.55 1.81
C LEU A 320 -33.51 31.01 2.11
N ARG A 321 -34.78 31.42 1.93
CA ARG A 321 -35.28 32.76 2.25
C ARG A 321 -35.18 33.07 3.74
N ARG A 322 -35.50 32.11 4.62
CA ARG A 322 -35.38 32.26 6.07
C ARG A 322 -33.93 32.54 6.47
N PHE A 323 -32.98 31.76 5.96
CA PHE A 323 -31.55 32.01 6.20
C PHE A 323 -31.08 33.34 5.61
N TYR A 324 -31.48 33.69 4.38
CA TYR A 324 -31.15 34.98 3.77
C TYR A 324 -31.61 36.18 4.61
N LYS A 325 -32.85 36.12 5.14
CA LYS A 325 -33.37 37.14 6.06
C LYS A 325 -32.60 37.15 7.38
N TYR A 326 -32.33 35.96 7.95
CA TYR A 326 -31.64 35.81 9.22
C TYR A 326 -30.21 36.36 9.19
N SER A 327 -29.51 36.19 8.08
CA SER A 327 -28.15 36.69 7.86
C SER A 327 -28.10 38.12 7.31
N THR A 328 -29.23 38.81 7.18
CA THR A 328 -29.35 40.14 6.55
C THR A 328 -28.68 40.23 5.17
N GLY A 329 -28.75 39.15 4.40
CA GLY A 329 -28.10 39.03 3.08
C GLY A 329 -26.63 38.61 3.09
N ASN A 330 -25.98 38.45 4.25
CA ASN A 330 -24.60 37.95 4.35
C ASN A 330 -24.53 36.41 4.24
N ILE A 331 -24.96 35.86 3.11
CA ILE A 331 -25.03 34.41 2.88
C ILE A 331 -24.34 33.96 1.60
N CYS A 332 -23.70 32.80 1.67
CA CYS A 332 -23.25 32.01 0.53
C CYS A 332 -23.92 30.63 0.59
N VAL A 333 -24.72 30.28 -0.41
CA VAL A 333 -25.42 28.99 -0.45
C VAL A 333 -24.77 28.12 -1.51
N LEU A 334 -24.31 26.93 -1.13
CA LEU A 334 -23.79 25.90 -2.02
C LEU A 334 -24.82 24.80 -2.17
N ILE A 335 -25.47 24.74 -3.33
CA ILE A 335 -26.50 23.76 -3.67
C ILE A 335 -25.86 22.73 -4.60
N GLY A 336 -25.92 21.45 -4.22
CA GLY A 336 -25.52 20.34 -5.07
C GLY A 336 -26.63 19.31 -5.16
N ASP A 337 -27.41 19.31 -6.24
CA ASP A 337 -28.61 18.48 -6.32
C ASP A 337 -28.91 18.02 -7.76
N LYS A 338 -29.76 17.00 -7.89
CA LYS A 338 -30.31 16.61 -9.19
C LYS A 338 -31.37 17.61 -9.60
N GLY A 339 -31.21 18.27 -10.74
CA GLY A 339 -32.16 19.33 -11.07
C GLY A 339 -32.03 19.93 -12.45
N TYR A 340 -33.07 20.65 -12.83
CA TYR A 340 -33.16 21.43 -14.05
C TYR A 340 -32.34 22.71 -13.90
N PRO A 341 -31.21 22.85 -14.60
CA PRO A 341 -30.37 24.03 -14.48
C PRO A 341 -30.98 25.26 -15.15
N ASP A 342 -31.85 25.07 -16.15
CA ASP A 342 -32.55 26.12 -16.89
C ASP A 342 -33.90 25.60 -17.41
N ASP A 343 -34.67 26.45 -18.08
CA ASP A 343 -36.01 26.11 -18.57
C ASP A 343 -36.04 25.19 -19.80
N THR A 344 -34.89 24.79 -20.37
CA THR A 344 -34.85 24.15 -21.70
C THR A 344 -35.54 22.78 -21.77
N GLU A 345 -35.73 22.11 -20.65
CA GLU A 345 -36.44 20.83 -20.56
C GLU A 345 -37.96 20.99 -20.37
N PHE A 346 -38.43 22.22 -20.09
CA PHE A 346 -39.85 22.55 -19.90
C PHE A 346 -40.54 22.81 -21.24
N ILE A 347 -40.73 21.74 -22.05
CA ILE A 347 -41.22 21.82 -23.44
C ILE A 347 -42.66 21.33 -23.66
N SER A 348 -43.27 20.68 -22.67
CA SER A 348 -44.68 20.25 -22.73
C SER A 348 -45.21 20.02 -21.32
N ILE A 349 -46.52 19.87 -21.18
CA ILE A 349 -47.14 19.43 -19.92
C ILE A 349 -46.85 17.94 -19.73
N LYS A 350 -46.09 17.61 -18.69
CA LYS A 350 -45.74 16.25 -18.28
C LYS A 350 -45.86 16.11 -16.75
N PRO A 351 -46.19 14.91 -16.24
CA PRO A 351 -46.10 14.62 -14.82
C PRO A 351 -44.72 14.96 -14.24
N PRO A 352 -44.64 15.38 -12.96
CA PRO A 352 -43.36 15.52 -12.27
C PRO A 352 -42.57 14.21 -12.26
N HIS A 353 -41.28 14.30 -12.55
CA HIS A 353 -40.39 13.15 -12.45
C HIS A 353 -40.05 12.85 -10.99
N ILE A 354 -40.32 11.60 -10.58
CA ILE A 354 -40.04 11.09 -9.23
C ILE A 354 -39.19 9.82 -9.35
N ALA A 355 -38.04 9.81 -8.69
CA ALA A 355 -37.15 8.64 -8.62
C ALA A 355 -37.30 7.90 -7.29
N VAL A 356 -37.27 6.56 -7.33
CA VAL A 356 -37.27 5.69 -6.14
C VAL A 356 -36.01 4.84 -6.06
N HIS A 357 -35.23 5.06 -5.00
CA HIS A 357 -33.97 4.36 -4.69
C HIS A 357 -33.95 3.98 -3.19
N GLY A 358 -34.94 3.20 -2.75
CA GLY A 358 -35.23 3.00 -1.31
C GLY A 358 -36.04 4.14 -0.70
N CYS A 359 -35.72 5.40 -1.03
CA CYS A 359 -36.57 6.58 -0.81
C CYS A 359 -37.00 7.24 -2.12
N MET A 360 -38.01 8.11 -2.02
CA MET A 360 -38.54 8.92 -3.11
C MET A 360 -37.83 10.28 -3.17
N SER A 361 -37.49 10.78 -4.37
CA SER A 361 -37.04 12.15 -4.55
C SER A 361 -37.50 12.79 -5.86
N PHE A 362 -37.60 14.13 -5.87
CA PHE A 362 -38.01 14.95 -7.01
C PHE A 362 -36.80 15.57 -7.71
N MET A 363 -36.90 15.85 -9.02
CA MET A 363 -35.95 16.77 -9.64
C MET A 363 -36.10 18.18 -9.05
N VAL A 364 -35.00 18.89 -8.81
CA VAL A 364 -35.03 20.27 -8.30
C VAL A 364 -35.09 21.26 -9.45
N ASN A 365 -35.99 22.24 -9.42
CA ASN A 365 -35.97 23.36 -10.36
C ASN A 365 -34.98 24.44 -9.90
N LEU A 366 -33.70 24.26 -10.25
CA LEU A 366 -32.63 25.20 -9.89
C LEU A 366 -32.79 26.53 -10.61
N ASP A 367 -33.41 26.54 -11.80
CA ASP A 367 -33.73 27.77 -12.53
C ASP A 367 -34.68 28.68 -11.73
N ALA A 368 -35.74 28.11 -11.15
CA ALA A 368 -36.68 28.83 -10.31
C ALA A 368 -35.99 29.41 -9.07
N ILE A 369 -35.12 28.64 -8.40
CA ILE A 369 -34.36 29.10 -7.24
C ILE A 369 -33.45 30.28 -7.62
N LYS A 370 -32.70 30.17 -8.71
CA LYS A 370 -31.81 31.25 -9.18
C LYS A 370 -32.59 32.53 -9.50
N LYS A 371 -33.67 32.43 -10.27
CA LYS A 371 -34.53 33.57 -10.61
C LYS A 371 -35.11 34.22 -9.36
N TYR A 372 -35.61 33.42 -8.41
CA TYR A 372 -36.14 33.90 -7.13
C TYR A 372 -35.11 34.75 -6.37
N PHE A 373 -33.89 34.25 -6.20
CA PHE A 373 -32.84 34.98 -5.48
C PHE A 373 -32.29 36.17 -6.27
N CYS A 374 -32.24 36.11 -7.60
CA CYS A 374 -31.94 37.28 -8.42
C CYS A 374 -32.95 38.41 -8.23
N ASN A 375 -34.24 38.10 -8.11
CA ASN A 375 -35.29 39.08 -7.81
C ASN A 375 -35.12 39.71 -6.43
N LEU A 376 -34.43 39.04 -5.50
CA LEU A 376 -34.03 39.59 -4.19
C LEU A 376 -32.71 40.38 -4.23
N GLY A 377 -32.10 40.57 -5.40
CA GLY A 377 -30.83 41.28 -5.57
C GLY A 377 -29.57 40.42 -5.35
N CYS A 378 -29.73 39.10 -5.21
CA CYS A 378 -28.63 38.16 -5.09
C CYS A 378 -28.01 37.86 -6.47
N SER A 379 -26.81 37.30 -6.46
CA SER A 379 -26.14 36.76 -7.64
C SER A 379 -26.00 35.26 -7.53
N TYR A 380 -25.82 34.58 -8.67
CA TYR A 380 -25.49 33.15 -8.68
C TYR A 380 -24.33 32.81 -9.60
N LEU A 381 -23.73 31.66 -9.34
CA LEU A 381 -22.77 30.96 -10.17
C LEU A 381 -23.27 29.51 -10.30
N ALA A 382 -23.16 28.91 -11.47
CA ALA A 382 -23.63 27.54 -11.70
C ALA A 382 -22.65 26.78 -12.58
N THR A 383 -22.63 25.46 -12.45
CA THR A 383 -21.88 24.57 -13.33
C THR A 383 -22.36 24.69 -14.77
N ARG A 384 -21.44 24.51 -15.72
CA ARG A 384 -21.70 24.79 -17.15
C ARG A 384 -22.39 23.64 -17.88
N TYR A 385 -22.03 22.41 -17.53
CA TYR A 385 -22.52 21.21 -18.20
C TYR A 385 -23.90 20.85 -17.66
N LYS A 386 -24.81 20.41 -18.53
CA LYS A 386 -26.17 20.01 -18.20
C LYS A 386 -26.24 18.54 -17.75
N ASP A 387 -25.30 18.13 -16.91
CA ASP A 387 -25.33 16.80 -16.28
C ASP A 387 -26.50 16.70 -15.30
N THR A 388 -26.85 15.50 -14.84
CA THR A 388 -28.00 15.33 -13.94
C THR A 388 -27.77 16.01 -12.59
N PHE A 389 -26.56 15.91 -12.02
CA PHE A 389 -26.20 16.54 -10.76
C PHE A 389 -25.54 17.90 -11.00
N GLN A 390 -26.11 18.95 -10.43
CA GLN A 390 -25.77 20.35 -10.69
C GLN A 390 -25.29 21.05 -9.44
N ILE A 391 -24.25 21.89 -9.57
CA ILE A 391 -23.81 22.77 -8.49
C ILE A 391 -24.22 24.21 -8.79
N THR A 392 -24.97 24.82 -7.87
CA THR A 392 -25.34 26.24 -7.89
C THR A 392 -24.86 26.92 -6.62
N CYS A 393 -24.09 28.00 -6.76
CA CYS A 393 -23.68 28.88 -5.68
C CYS A 393 -24.49 30.17 -5.71
N ILE A 394 -25.26 30.47 -4.66
CA ILE A 394 -26.00 31.74 -4.50
C ILE A 394 -25.24 32.64 -3.53
N LEU A 395 -25.08 33.90 -3.89
CA LEU A 395 -24.43 34.93 -3.09
C LEU A 395 -25.45 36.00 -2.75
N GLY A 396 -25.59 36.35 -1.47
CA GLY A 396 -26.59 37.32 -0.98
C GLY A 396 -26.37 38.78 -1.37
N GLY A 397 -25.69 39.03 -2.49
CA GLY A 397 -25.46 40.35 -3.08
C GLY A 397 -24.87 40.25 -4.48
N LYS A 398 -24.27 41.34 -4.96
CA LYS A 398 -23.64 41.39 -6.30
C LYS A 398 -22.33 40.58 -6.33
N LYS A 399 -22.01 39.97 -7.48
CA LYS A 399 -20.73 39.26 -7.71
C LYS A 399 -19.49 40.10 -7.34
N SER A 400 -19.54 41.41 -7.57
CA SER A 400 -18.48 42.35 -7.22
C SER A 400 -18.17 42.43 -5.72
N SER A 401 -19.12 42.04 -4.87
CA SER A 401 -18.95 41.98 -3.42
C SER A 401 -18.24 40.71 -2.94
N PHE A 402 -18.10 39.70 -3.81
CA PHE A 402 -17.49 38.41 -3.50
C PHE A 402 -16.47 37.97 -4.57
N PRO A 403 -15.47 38.83 -4.87
CA PRO A 403 -14.58 38.59 -6.00
C PRO A 403 -13.76 37.30 -5.87
N ARG A 404 -13.37 36.90 -4.64
CA ARG A 404 -12.60 35.67 -4.44
C ARG A 404 -13.47 34.43 -4.60
N VAL A 405 -14.70 34.46 -4.10
CA VAL A 405 -15.64 33.34 -4.32
C VAL A 405 -15.89 33.14 -5.81
N VAL A 406 -16.12 34.23 -6.55
CA VAL A 406 -16.33 34.20 -8.01
C VAL A 406 -15.11 33.62 -8.73
N ALA A 407 -13.91 34.09 -8.41
CA ALA A 407 -12.67 33.58 -9.00
C ALA A 407 -12.49 32.08 -8.71
N SER A 408 -12.64 31.67 -7.44
CA SER A 408 -12.51 30.27 -7.03
C SER A 408 -13.53 29.35 -7.69
N PHE A 409 -14.76 29.82 -7.95
CA PHE A 409 -15.77 29.05 -8.66
C PHE A 409 -15.39 28.84 -10.12
N ILE A 410 -14.92 29.89 -10.80
CA ILE A 410 -14.44 29.81 -12.20
C ILE A 410 -13.31 28.79 -12.30
N ASP A 411 -12.33 28.84 -11.39
CA ASP A 411 -11.18 27.93 -11.39
C ASP A 411 -11.49 26.49 -10.95
N SER A 412 -12.71 26.20 -10.50
CA SER A 412 -13.10 24.86 -10.02
C SER A 412 -14.34 24.29 -10.71
N GLN A 413 -14.85 24.93 -11.77
CA GLN A 413 -16.10 24.53 -12.41
C GLN A 413 -16.10 23.07 -12.88
N GLU A 414 -14.99 22.56 -13.41
CA GLU A 414 -14.85 21.16 -13.87
C GLU A 414 -14.78 20.15 -12.72
N ASP A 415 -14.30 20.60 -11.55
CA ASP A 415 -14.08 19.77 -10.37
C ASP A 415 -15.28 19.72 -9.42
N LEU A 416 -16.13 20.76 -9.47
CA LEU A 416 -17.38 20.83 -8.72
C LEU A 416 -18.41 19.82 -9.24
N VAL A 417 -18.31 19.40 -10.51
CA VAL A 417 -19.21 18.40 -11.10
C VAL A 417 -18.66 16.98 -10.84
N PRO A 418 -19.34 16.15 -10.03
CA PRO A 418 -18.88 14.80 -9.68
C PRO A 418 -18.88 13.83 -10.86
N ASP A 419 -19.75 14.04 -11.86
CA ASP A 419 -19.91 13.18 -13.04
C ASP A 419 -18.60 12.98 -13.82
N ASN A 420 -17.74 13.99 -13.88
CA ASN A 420 -16.43 13.88 -14.54
C ASN A 420 -15.56 12.79 -13.88
N LEU A 421 -15.45 12.81 -12.55
CA LEU A 421 -14.66 11.82 -11.81
C LEU A 421 -15.29 10.42 -11.94
N LEU A 422 -16.62 10.32 -11.89
CA LEU A 422 -17.38 9.08 -12.08
C LEU A 422 -17.15 8.48 -13.48
N ASN A 423 -17.15 9.31 -14.52
CA ASN A 423 -16.93 8.84 -15.89
C ASN A 423 -15.49 8.39 -16.12
N ILE A 424 -14.50 9.10 -15.54
CA ILE A 424 -13.10 8.64 -15.52
C ILE A 424 -12.99 7.28 -14.82
N GLN A 425 -13.59 7.14 -13.64
CA GLN A 425 -13.62 5.88 -12.90
C GLN A 425 -14.20 4.74 -13.75
N ARG A 426 -15.40 4.92 -14.31
CA ARG A 426 -16.09 3.90 -15.14
C ARG A 426 -15.25 3.51 -16.35
N GLY A 427 -14.60 4.47 -17.00
CA GLY A 427 -13.67 4.20 -18.09
C GLY A 427 -12.53 3.28 -17.66
N PHE A 428 -11.89 3.56 -16.52
CA PHE A 428 -10.80 2.71 -15.99
C PHE A 428 -11.28 1.32 -15.57
N GLU A 429 -12.48 1.19 -15.00
CA GLU A 429 -13.04 -0.12 -14.61
C GLU A 429 -13.34 -0.99 -15.84
N GLN A 430 -13.94 -0.42 -16.89
CA GLN A 430 -14.20 -1.11 -18.16
C GLN A 430 -12.90 -1.56 -18.84
N LEU A 431 -11.89 -0.67 -18.85
CA LEU A 431 -10.58 -0.96 -19.44
C LEU A 431 -9.83 -2.06 -18.67
N SER A 432 -9.95 -2.09 -17.34
CA SER A 432 -9.32 -3.10 -16.47
C SER A 432 -9.96 -4.48 -16.59
N SER A 433 -11.22 -4.55 -17.02
CA SER A 433 -11.97 -5.79 -17.18
C SER A 433 -11.58 -6.58 -18.45
N ASN A 434 -10.90 -5.92 -19.40
CA ASN A 434 -10.40 -6.53 -20.63
C ASN A 434 -8.95 -7.00 -20.42
N SER A 435 -8.78 -8.31 -20.22
CA SER A 435 -7.53 -8.98 -19.82
C SER A 435 -6.34 -8.84 -20.80
N GLY A 436 -6.53 -8.20 -21.96
CA GLY A 436 -5.53 -8.09 -23.02
C GLY A 436 -4.84 -6.73 -23.16
N SER A 437 -5.28 -5.65 -22.48
CA SER A 437 -4.92 -4.28 -22.93
C SER A 437 -4.17 -3.38 -21.93
N PHE A 438 -3.81 -3.83 -20.72
CA PHE A 438 -3.12 -2.94 -19.76
C PHE A 438 -1.84 -3.54 -19.18
N THR A 439 -0.82 -3.63 -20.03
CA THR A 439 0.60 -3.60 -19.65
C THR A 439 1.12 -2.17 -19.39
N ASN A 440 0.23 -1.19 -19.12
CA ASN A 440 0.55 0.24 -19.14
C ASN A 440 1.22 0.79 -17.87
N GLY A 441 1.85 -0.07 -17.06
CA GLY A 441 2.57 0.30 -15.86
C GLY A 441 1.71 1.00 -14.80
N LEU A 442 2.35 1.39 -13.70
CA LEU A 442 1.65 1.92 -12.53
C LEU A 442 1.17 3.38 -12.67
N LYS A 443 1.81 4.17 -13.55
CA LYS A 443 1.62 5.64 -13.63
C LYS A 443 0.18 6.09 -13.94
N PRO A 444 -0.56 5.50 -14.91
CA PRO A 444 -1.92 5.94 -15.21
C PRO A 444 -2.86 5.79 -14.01
N TYR A 445 -2.75 4.67 -13.28
CA TYR A 445 -3.55 4.42 -12.08
C TYR A 445 -3.24 5.41 -10.97
N LEU A 446 -1.96 5.69 -10.71
CA LEU A 446 -1.57 6.72 -9.73
C LEU A 446 -2.00 8.12 -10.16
N GLY A 447 -1.99 8.41 -11.46
CA GLY A 447 -2.50 9.67 -12.01
C GLY A 447 -3.96 9.91 -11.66
N VAL A 448 -4.81 8.91 -11.85
CA VAL A 448 -6.25 8.99 -11.49
C VAL A 448 -6.42 9.07 -9.97
N LEU A 449 -5.68 8.28 -9.19
CA LEU A 449 -5.75 8.31 -7.72
C LEU A 449 -5.34 9.68 -7.17
N ARG A 450 -4.27 10.29 -7.69
CA ARG A 450 -3.83 11.62 -7.26
C ARG A 450 -4.79 12.71 -7.73
N TYR A 451 -5.34 12.58 -8.94
CA TYR A 451 -6.36 13.49 -9.47
C TYR A 451 -7.62 13.47 -8.61
N SER A 452 -8.06 12.29 -8.14
CA SER A 452 -9.18 12.17 -7.20
C SER A 452 -8.88 12.70 -5.80
N LEU A 453 -7.68 13.25 -5.55
CA LEU A 453 -7.18 13.66 -4.24
C LEU A 453 -7.13 12.49 -3.26
N HIS A 454 -6.62 11.34 -3.73
CA HIS A 454 -6.42 10.13 -2.92
C HIS A 454 -7.73 9.63 -2.31
N ASP A 455 -8.79 9.59 -3.11
CA ASP A 455 -10.10 9.09 -2.66
C ASP A 455 -10.04 7.56 -2.43
N PRO A 456 -10.41 7.07 -1.23
CA PRO A 456 -10.39 5.64 -0.90
C PRO A 456 -11.23 4.76 -1.83
N PHE A 457 -12.38 5.27 -2.29
CA PHE A 457 -13.24 4.51 -3.19
C PHE A 457 -12.62 4.41 -4.59
N ILE A 458 -11.95 5.47 -5.06
CA ILE A 458 -11.21 5.42 -6.32
C ILE A 458 -10.05 4.44 -6.23
N LEU A 459 -9.31 4.40 -5.11
CA LEU A 459 -8.29 3.36 -4.90
C LEU A 459 -8.90 1.96 -5.01
N TRP A 460 -10.05 1.74 -4.35
CA TRP A 460 -10.75 0.47 -4.40
C TRP A 460 -11.11 0.07 -5.82
N VAL A 461 -11.61 0.99 -6.65
CA VAL A 461 -11.93 0.70 -8.05
C VAL A 461 -10.67 0.34 -8.86
N LEU A 462 -9.56 1.06 -8.64
CA LEU A 462 -8.30 0.85 -9.36
C LEU A 462 -7.46 -0.34 -8.85
N ARG A 463 -7.91 -1.04 -7.80
CA ARG A 463 -7.14 -2.05 -7.05
C ARG A 463 -6.46 -3.10 -7.92
N ASN A 464 -7.17 -3.65 -8.91
CA ASN A 464 -6.65 -4.72 -9.75
C ASN A 464 -5.44 -4.25 -10.58
N GLY A 465 -5.56 -3.05 -11.17
CA GLY A 465 -4.49 -2.44 -11.96
C GLY A 465 -3.28 -2.06 -11.10
N ILE A 466 -3.50 -1.49 -9.91
CA ILE A 466 -2.43 -1.12 -8.99
C ILE A 466 -1.70 -2.38 -8.49
N LEU A 467 -2.43 -3.37 -7.97
CA LEU A 467 -1.85 -4.62 -7.47
C LEU A 467 -1.08 -5.34 -8.58
N ALA A 468 -1.54 -5.35 -9.83
CA ALA A 468 -0.82 -5.98 -10.93
C ALA A 468 0.54 -5.31 -11.24
N ASN A 469 0.70 -4.02 -10.97
CA ASN A 469 1.86 -3.21 -11.40
C ASN A 469 2.77 -2.72 -10.25
N ILE A 470 2.48 -3.06 -8.99
CA ILE A 470 3.21 -2.55 -7.81
C ILE A 470 4.54 -3.26 -7.52
N GLY A 471 4.86 -4.37 -8.20
CA GLY A 471 6.04 -5.20 -7.87
C GLY A 471 7.39 -4.59 -8.32
N ASP A 472 7.41 -3.84 -9.41
CA ASP A 472 8.64 -3.37 -10.07
C ASP A 472 8.88 -1.86 -9.84
N LEU A 473 9.05 -1.45 -8.58
CA LEU A 473 9.23 -0.04 -8.21
C LEU A 473 10.69 0.40 -8.22
N ASN A 474 10.99 1.50 -8.90
CA ASN A 474 12.26 2.20 -8.72
C ASN A 474 12.29 3.01 -7.39
N ILE A 475 13.48 3.47 -6.99
CA ILE A 475 13.67 4.13 -5.69
C ILE A 475 12.77 5.35 -5.47
N ARG A 476 12.52 6.16 -6.51
CA ARG A 476 11.65 7.35 -6.42
C ARG A 476 10.18 6.95 -6.30
N GLN A 477 9.76 5.95 -7.07
CA GLN A 477 8.39 5.44 -7.01
C GLN A 477 8.05 4.89 -5.63
N ARG A 478 9.03 4.30 -4.91
CA ARG A 478 8.80 3.74 -3.58
C ARG A 478 8.37 4.80 -2.56
N GLU A 479 9.02 5.96 -2.52
CA GLU A 479 8.67 7.05 -1.60
C GLU A 479 7.31 7.68 -1.97
N ASP A 480 7.13 7.97 -3.25
CA ASP A 480 5.88 8.53 -3.81
C ASP A 480 4.65 7.69 -3.46
N ILE A 481 4.75 6.37 -3.58
CA ILE A 481 3.63 5.45 -3.33
C ILE A 481 3.26 5.43 -1.86
N ILE A 482 4.25 5.40 -0.95
CA ILE A 482 3.95 5.45 0.49
C ILE A 482 3.21 6.75 0.84
N PHE A 483 3.65 7.88 0.28
CA PHE A 483 2.94 9.14 0.44
C PHE A 483 1.49 9.05 -0.07
N ASP A 484 1.28 8.46 -1.25
CA ASP A 484 -0.05 8.29 -1.83
C ASP A 484 -0.95 7.41 -0.93
N LEU A 485 -0.44 6.28 -0.43
CA LEU A 485 -1.19 5.35 0.42
C LEU A 485 -1.53 5.97 1.79
N HIS A 486 -0.59 6.72 2.39
CA HIS A 486 -0.84 7.49 3.62
C HIS A 486 -1.90 8.57 3.40
N SER A 487 -1.91 9.19 2.23
CA SER A 487 -2.92 10.19 1.86
C SER A 487 -4.30 9.55 1.70
N VAL A 488 -4.39 8.35 1.11
CA VAL A 488 -5.64 7.58 1.06
C VAL A 488 -6.11 7.23 2.46
N TYR A 489 -5.24 6.69 3.32
CA TYR A 489 -5.58 6.32 4.69
C TYR A 489 -6.25 7.48 5.47
N ARG A 490 -5.70 8.69 5.34
CA ARG A 490 -6.23 9.90 6.00
C ARG A 490 -7.60 10.34 5.48
N ASN A 491 -8.05 9.81 4.34
CA ASN A 491 -9.34 10.12 3.74
C ASN A 491 -10.37 9.00 3.96
N ILE A 492 -10.02 7.91 4.66
CA ILE A 492 -10.93 6.79 4.91
C ILE A 492 -12.05 7.25 5.86
N TYR A 493 -13.28 7.07 5.40
CA TYR A 493 -14.50 7.18 6.20
C TYR A 493 -15.22 5.83 6.17
N PRO A 494 -15.18 5.03 7.25
CA PRO A 494 -15.68 3.65 7.25
C PRO A 494 -17.21 3.59 7.31
N LEU A 495 -17.85 3.80 6.16
CA LEU A 495 -19.32 3.77 6.00
C LEU A 495 -19.82 2.43 5.45
N GLU A 496 -19.20 1.95 4.38
CA GLU A 496 -19.68 0.82 3.58
C GLU A 496 -19.22 -0.51 4.19
N ILE A 497 -20.17 -1.40 4.50
CA ILE A 497 -19.88 -2.68 5.20
C ILE A 497 -19.22 -3.71 4.26
N ASN A 498 -19.07 -3.42 2.97
CA ASN A 498 -18.53 -4.36 1.97
C ASN A 498 -17.19 -3.91 1.37
N ILE A 499 -16.62 -2.80 1.85
CA ILE A 499 -15.33 -2.28 1.35
C ILE A 499 -14.35 -2.12 2.51
N ASP A 500 -13.32 -2.97 2.53
CA ASP A 500 -12.17 -2.83 3.44
C ASP A 500 -10.98 -2.21 2.70
N VAL A 501 -10.90 -0.88 2.76
CA VAL A 501 -9.77 -0.16 2.16
C VAL A 501 -8.48 -0.35 2.97
N PHE A 502 -8.57 -0.61 4.28
CA PHE A 502 -7.38 -0.84 5.11
C PHE A 502 -6.66 -2.11 4.67
N ASP A 503 -7.40 -3.20 4.48
CA ASP A 503 -6.85 -4.46 3.95
C ASP A 503 -6.26 -4.27 2.54
N LEU A 504 -6.93 -3.50 1.67
CA LEU A 504 -6.38 -3.16 0.34
C LEU A 504 -5.06 -2.39 0.43
N LEU A 505 -4.97 -1.36 1.29
CA LEU A 505 -3.71 -0.64 1.52
C LEU A 505 -2.61 -1.60 1.98
N ALA A 506 -2.94 -2.52 2.90
CA ALA A 506 -2.01 -3.51 3.41
C ALA A 506 -1.54 -4.49 2.31
N GLN A 507 -2.43 -4.94 1.44
CA GLN A 507 -2.09 -5.79 0.29
C GLN A 507 -1.15 -5.07 -0.69
N ILE A 508 -1.42 -3.80 -1.01
CA ILE A 508 -0.55 -2.99 -1.88
C ILE A 508 0.82 -2.82 -1.22
N CYS A 509 0.87 -2.50 0.08
CA CYS A 509 2.11 -2.38 0.84
C CYS A 509 2.90 -3.69 0.85
N LEU A 510 2.26 -4.81 1.13
CA LEU A 510 2.89 -6.13 1.16
C LEU A 510 3.50 -6.48 -0.21
N LYS A 511 2.75 -6.28 -1.30
CA LYS A 511 3.22 -6.57 -2.65
C LYS A 511 4.31 -5.61 -3.12
N GLY A 512 4.32 -4.36 -2.64
CA GLY A 512 5.40 -3.39 -2.86
C GLY A 512 6.65 -3.60 -1.96
N GLY A 513 6.59 -4.53 -1.00
CA GLY A 513 7.67 -4.81 -0.05
C GLY A 513 7.76 -3.79 1.10
N PHE A 514 6.70 -3.07 1.40
CA PHE A 514 6.59 -2.11 2.51
C PHE A 514 6.00 -2.80 3.76
N VAL A 515 6.79 -3.70 4.35
CA VAL A 515 6.30 -4.65 5.38
C VAL A 515 5.74 -3.93 6.62
N ASN A 516 6.36 -2.85 7.08
CA ASN A 516 5.92 -2.14 8.29
C ASN A 516 4.56 -1.47 8.08
N ASP A 517 4.37 -0.78 6.96
CA ASP A 517 3.09 -0.17 6.58
C ASP A 517 2.02 -1.24 6.35
N ALA A 518 2.38 -2.38 5.75
CA ALA A 518 1.46 -3.51 5.58
C ALA A 518 0.93 -4.01 6.93
N ILE A 519 1.82 -4.19 7.93
CA ILE A 519 1.42 -4.59 9.29
C ILE A 519 0.52 -3.53 9.93
N PHE A 520 0.87 -2.25 9.79
CA PHE A 520 0.05 -1.16 10.31
C PHE A 520 -1.38 -1.21 9.74
N TYR A 521 -1.51 -1.27 8.41
CA TYR A 521 -2.81 -1.28 7.75
C TYR A 521 -3.63 -2.54 7.98
N TYR A 522 -2.99 -3.73 8.06
CA TYR A 522 -3.71 -4.94 8.48
C TYR A 522 -4.27 -4.82 9.89
N ASN A 523 -3.51 -4.27 10.84
CA ASN A 523 -4.03 -4.05 12.20
C ASN A 523 -5.19 -3.03 12.22
N GLU A 524 -5.13 -2.00 11.38
CA GLU A 524 -6.24 -1.06 11.22
C GLU A 524 -7.48 -1.73 10.62
N SER A 525 -7.33 -2.63 9.63
CA SER A 525 -8.43 -3.48 9.14
C SER A 525 -9.04 -4.31 10.28
N LEU A 526 -8.22 -5.00 11.08
CA LEU A 526 -8.71 -5.79 12.22
C LEU A 526 -9.47 -4.95 13.26
N ARG A 527 -9.06 -3.69 13.46
CA ARG A 527 -9.66 -2.76 14.43
C ARG A 527 -10.94 -2.12 13.93
N CYS A 528 -10.96 -1.66 12.68
CA CYS A 528 -12.02 -0.84 12.11
C CYS A 528 -13.07 -1.65 11.35
N CYS A 529 -12.71 -2.84 10.85
CA CYS A 529 -13.57 -3.71 10.03
C CYS A 529 -13.67 -5.15 10.60
N PRO A 530 -13.92 -5.37 11.90
CA PRO A 530 -13.83 -6.69 12.52
C PRO A 530 -14.83 -7.73 11.96
N GLU A 531 -15.98 -7.26 11.49
CA GLU A 531 -17.03 -8.14 10.92
C GLU A 531 -16.71 -8.61 9.48
N MET A 532 -15.70 -8.02 8.84
CA MET A 532 -15.36 -8.26 7.43
C MET A 532 -14.04 -9.04 7.24
N ILE A 533 -13.38 -9.42 8.33
CA ILE A 533 -12.04 -10.00 8.26
C ILE A 533 -12.09 -11.33 7.50
N HIS A 534 -11.32 -11.40 6.40
CA HIS A 534 -11.15 -12.63 5.64
C HIS A 534 -9.91 -13.40 6.16
N PRO A 535 -9.88 -14.75 6.15
CA PRO A 535 -8.70 -15.53 6.58
C PRO A 535 -7.39 -15.11 5.88
N SER A 536 -7.47 -14.60 4.64
CA SER A 536 -6.31 -14.04 3.92
C SER A 536 -5.63 -12.89 4.65
N THR A 537 -6.38 -12.02 5.33
CA THR A 537 -5.86 -10.88 6.09
C THR A 537 -4.88 -11.37 7.16
N TYR A 538 -5.28 -12.38 7.92
CA TYR A 538 -4.45 -13.00 8.94
C TYR A 538 -3.24 -13.74 8.36
N VAL A 539 -3.41 -14.51 7.27
CA VAL A 539 -2.27 -15.19 6.62
C VAL A 539 -1.27 -14.19 6.06
N ASN A 540 -1.73 -13.08 5.47
CA ASN A 540 -0.84 -12.05 4.95
C ASN A 540 -0.12 -11.30 6.07
N LEU A 541 -0.79 -11.04 7.20
CA LEU A 541 -0.17 -10.50 8.40
C LEU A 541 0.87 -11.47 8.98
N ALA A 542 0.59 -12.78 8.97
CA ALA A 542 1.54 -13.83 9.35
C ALA A 542 2.80 -13.80 8.47
N LYS A 543 2.64 -13.68 7.14
CA LYS A 543 3.76 -13.51 6.18
C LYS A 543 4.56 -12.24 6.45
N CYS A 544 3.91 -11.13 6.82
CA CYS A 544 4.62 -9.92 7.20
C CYS A 544 5.53 -10.17 8.41
N TYR A 545 5.01 -10.78 9.47
CA TYR A 545 5.81 -11.11 10.67
C TYR A 545 6.87 -12.19 10.41
N GLN A 546 6.61 -13.13 9.50
CA GLN A 546 7.62 -14.09 9.03
C GLN A 546 8.82 -13.37 8.40
N SER A 547 8.57 -12.38 7.54
CA SER A 547 9.65 -11.59 6.90
C SER A 547 10.48 -10.78 7.91
N GLN A 548 9.88 -10.38 9.04
CA GLN A 548 10.56 -9.76 10.17
C GLN A 548 11.22 -10.77 11.13
N ARG A 549 11.16 -12.07 10.83
CA ARG A 549 11.62 -13.18 11.70
C ARG A 549 10.89 -13.25 13.05
N ASN A 550 9.71 -12.63 13.17
CA ASN A 550 8.88 -12.71 14.36
C ASN A 550 7.91 -13.89 14.26
N TRP A 551 8.46 -15.09 14.45
CA TRP A 551 7.75 -16.35 14.29
C TRP A 551 6.60 -16.54 15.28
N LYS A 552 6.71 -15.98 16.49
CA LYS A 552 5.65 -16.02 17.50
C LYS A 552 4.37 -15.34 16.98
N LYS A 553 4.50 -14.12 16.44
CA LYS A 553 3.36 -13.40 15.86
C LYS A 553 2.90 -14.04 14.55
N ALA A 554 3.84 -14.49 13.71
CA ALA A 554 3.50 -15.17 12.47
C ALA A 554 2.60 -16.39 12.71
N PHE A 555 2.98 -17.25 13.65
CA PHE A 555 2.19 -18.42 14.03
C PHE A 555 0.87 -18.05 14.70
N HIS A 556 0.86 -17.05 15.57
CA HIS A 556 -0.37 -16.55 16.19
C HIS A 556 -1.41 -16.16 15.13
N PHE A 557 -1.04 -15.31 14.16
CA PHE A 557 -1.98 -14.89 13.12
C PHE A 557 -2.35 -16.01 12.14
N CYS A 558 -1.43 -16.93 11.84
CA CYS A 558 -1.78 -18.12 11.07
C CYS A 558 -2.89 -18.95 11.75
N ASN A 559 -2.82 -19.12 13.08
CA ASN A 559 -3.88 -19.79 13.84
C ASN A 559 -5.18 -18.99 13.91
N GLU A 560 -5.12 -17.66 13.99
CA GLU A 560 -6.33 -16.82 13.90
C GLU A 560 -7.04 -17.03 12.54
N ALA A 561 -6.30 -17.18 11.44
CA ALA A 561 -6.87 -17.54 10.14
C ALA A 561 -7.59 -18.90 10.19
N LEU A 562 -6.97 -19.92 10.79
CA LEU A 562 -7.54 -21.27 10.92
C LEU A 562 -8.72 -21.34 11.91
N LYS A 563 -8.83 -20.40 12.85
CA LYS A 563 -10.02 -20.27 13.69
C LYS A 563 -11.24 -19.77 12.91
N LEU A 564 -11.03 -18.89 11.93
CA LEU A 564 -12.09 -18.41 11.05
C LEU A 564 -12.49 -19.47 10.02
N ASP A 565 -11.51 -20.11 9.40
CA ASP A 565 -11.72 -21.18 8.42
C ASP A 565 -10.64 -22.27 8.61
N PRO A 566 -11.00 -23.39 9.28
CA PRO A 566 -10.07 -24.50 9.54
C PRO A 566 -9.47 -25.14 8.28
N ASP A 567 -10.17 -25.05 7.15
CA ASP A 567 -9.77 -25.69 5.89
C ASP A 567 -9.11 -24.68 4.92
N TYR A 568 -8.79 -23.46 5.38
CA TYR A 568 -8.24 -22.40 4.55
C TYR A 568 -6.84 -22.78 4.00
N PRO A 569 -6.69 -23.08 2.70
CA PRO A 569 -5.47 -23.70 2.18
C PRO A 569 -4.20 -22.87 2.41
N PRO A 570 -4.19 -21.53 2.21
CA PRO A 570 -3.00 -20.73 2.46
C PRO A 570 -2.54 -20.74 3.92
N ALA A 571 -3.45 -20.90 4.89
CA ALA A 571 -3.08 -21.00 6.30
C ALA A 571 -2.53 -22.39 6.62
N LEU A 572 -3.14 -23.46 6.08
CA LEU A 572 -2.64 -24.82 6.24
C LEU A 572 -1.24 -24.98 5.61
N GLU A 573 -1.02 -24.41 4.42
CA GLU A 573 0.28 -24.39 3.76
C GLU A 573 1.33 -23.67 4.62
N PHE A 574 1.02 -22.46 5.10
CA PHE A 574 1.90 -21.70 5.99
C PHE A 574 2.22 -22.45 7.29
N ASN A 575 1.20 -23.07 7.91
CA ASN A 575 1.37 -23.83 9.14
C ASN A 575 2.22 -25.09 8.90
N SER A 576 2.02 -25.77 7.77
CA SER A 576 2.86 -26.90 7.37
C SER A 576 4.31 -26.47 7.16
N GLU A 577 4.56 -25.33 6.50
CA GLU A 577 5.90 -24.77 6.33
C GLU A 577 6.55 -24.46 7.70
N TYR A 578 5.79 -23.85 8.61
CA TYR A 578 6.23 -23.55 9.97
C TYR A 578 6.56 -24.81 10.78
N LEU A 579 5.65 -25.79 10.84
CA LEU A 579 5.87 -27.07 11.51
C LEU A 579 7.06 -27.83 10.89
N ASN A 580 7.20 -27.79 9.57
CA ASN A 580 8.33 -28.38 8.85
C ASN A 580 9.65 -27.62 9.10
N SER A 581 9.60 -26.32 9.40
CA SER A 581 10.77 -25.51 9.81
C SER A 581 11.15 -25.70 11.28
N SER A 582 10.25 -26.23 12.11
CA SER A 582 10.47 -26.46 13.54
C SER A 582 11.21 -27.76 13.87
N LYS A 583 11.33 -28.70 12.91
CA LYS A 583 12.07 -29.95 13.08
C LYS A 583 13.58 -29.70 12.90
N ARG A 584 14.32 -29.74 14.01
CA ARG A 584 15.78 -29.50 14.02
C ARG A 584 16.55 -30.76 13.62
N LEU A 585 17.53 -30.57 12.74
CA LEU A 585 18.53 -31.57 12.36
C LEU A 585 19.70 -31.48 13.34
N ASN A 586 19.98 -32.56 14.07
CA ASN A 586 21.13 -32.59 14.97
C ASN A 586 22.39 -32.99 14.21
N TYR A 587 23.44 -32.18 14.33
CA TYR A 587 24.72 -32.46 13.70
C TYR A 587 25.88 -32.34 14.67
N ILE A 588 27.00 -32.96 14.31
CA ILE A 588 28.28 -32.80 15.00
C ILE A 588 29.35 -32.29 14.05
N ILE A 589 30.37 -31.64 14.58
CA ILE A 589 31.58 -31.27 13.84
C ILE A 589 32.68 -32.25 14.23
N ILE A 590 33.34 -32.86 13.25
CA ILE A 590 34.45 -33.80 13.46
C ILE A 590 35.73 -33.22 12.88
N GLY A 591 36.79 -33.19 13.68
CA GLY A 591 38.11 -32.72 13.33
C GLY A 591 38.29 -31.23 13.64
N CYS A 592 37.90 -30.34 12.72
CA CYS A 592 38.37 -28.94 12.64
C CYS A 592 39.82 -28.81 12.19
N TYR A 593 40.19 -29.62 11.19
CA TYR A 593 41.54 -29.64 10.61
C TYR A 593 41.93 -28.33 9.93
N SER A 594 41.00 -27.51 9.46
CA SER A 594 41.30 -26.32 8.67
C SER A 594 40.48 -25.09 9.05
N SER A 595 40.86 -23.96 8.46
CA SER A 595 40.15 -22.69 8.59
C SER A 595 38.72 -22.71 8.04
N TRP A 596 38.35 -23.68 7.19
CA TRP A 596 37.03 -23.78 6.53
C TRP A 596 35.86 -23.82 7.50
N ILE A 597 36.03 -24.56 8.62
CA ILE A 597 35.01 -24.63 9.66
C ILE A 597 34.65 -23.23 10.17
N PHE A 598 35.64 -22.36 10.30
CA PHE A 598 35.47 -21.05 10.89
C PHE A 598 35.13 -19.98 9.86
N THR A 599 35.69 -20.05 8.65
CA THR A 599 35.48 -19.04 7.61
C THR A 599 34.14 -19.18 6.89
N ASP A 600 33.66 -20.42 6.74
CA ASP A 600 32.55 -20.72 5.83
C ASP A 600 31.41 -21.47 6.54
N VAL A 601 31.74 -22.47 7.37
CA VAL A 601 30.72 -23.35 7.98
C VAL A 601 29.99 -22.69 9.16
N ILE A 602 30.72 -22.35 10.23
CA ILE A 602 30.16 -21.75 11.45
C ILE A 602 29.39 -20.46 11.13
N PRO A 603 29.93 -19.50 10.34
CA PRO A 603 29.21 -18.27 10.04
C PRO A 603 27.87 -18.46 9.31
N THR A 604 27.74 -19.56 8.57
CA THR A 604 26.55 -19.87 7.77
C THR A 604 25.47 -20.56 8.60
N ILE A 605 25.85 -21.55 9.41
CA ILE A 605 24.88 -22.36 10.15
C ILE A 605 24.50 -21.74 11.51
N GLN A 606 25.31 -20.84 12.06
CA GLN A 606 25.04 -20.20 13.36
C GLN A 606 23.75 -19.37 13.43
N PHE A 607 23.22 -18.93 12.29
CA PHE A 607 21.98 -18.13 12.22
C PHE A 607 20.76 -18.95 11.79
N ASP A 608 20.90 -20.27 11.67
CA ASP A 608 19.89 -21.15 11.10
C ASP A 608 19.31 -22.09 12.16
N ALA A 609 18.05 -21.86 12.48
CA ALA A 609 17.35 -22.56 13.54
C ALA A 609 17.05 -24.04 13.25
N MET A 610 17.21 -24.50 12.00
CA MET A 610 17.06 -25.92 11.68
C MET A 610 18.28 -26.76 12.06
N TYR A 611 19.47 -26.18 12.28
CA TYR A 611 20.64 -26.95 12.66
C TYR A 611 20.94 -26.82 14.14
N ASN A 612 21.08 -27.97 14.79
CA ASN A 612 21.43 -28.03 16.19
C ASN A 612 22.81 -28.71 16.31
N CYS A 613 23.85 -27.91 16.55
CA CYS A 613 25.18 -28.44 16.82
C CYS A 613 25.17 -29.08 18.20
N ILE A 614 25.21 -30.41 18.27
CA ILE A 614 25.13 -31.13 19.55
C ILE A 614 26.49 -31.54 20.10
N GLY A 615 27.57 -31.42 19.33
CA GLY A 615 28.92 -31.71 19.80
C GLY A 615 30.02 -31.40 18.78
N VAL A 616 31.24 -31.26 19.28
CA VAL A 616 32.47 -31.10 18.49
C VAL A 616 33.46 -32.19 18.91
N VAL A 617 33.96 -32.95 17.94
CA VAL A 617 34.80 -34.14 18.15
C VAL A 617 36.18 -33.89 17.54
N PRO A 618 37.23 -33.66 18.34
CA PRO A 618 38.57 -33.49 17.80
C PRO A 618 39.22 -34.81 17.40
N SER A 619 40.20 -34.74 16.50
CA SER A 619 41.26 -35.75 16.36
C SER A 619 42.49 -35.29 17.15
N LYS A 620 43.48 -36.17 17.40
CA LYS A 620 44.70 -35.82 18.16
C LYS A 620 45.40 -34.55 17.64
N THR A 621 45.38 -34.33 16.33
CA THR A 621 46.03 -33.18 15.68
C THR A 621 45.14 -31.95 15.55
N THR A 622 43.89 -32.00 16.01
CA THR A 622 42.92 -30.90 15.83
C THR A 622 42.25 -30.44 17.12
N ILE A 623 42.69 -30.93 18.28
CA ILE A 623 42.11 -30.63 19.61
C ILE A 623 41.96 -29.13 19.85
N GLU A 624 43.01 -28.34 19.59
CA GLU A 624 42.98 -26.89 19.87
C GLU A 624 41.98 -26.14 19.00
N ASN A 625 41.94 -26.47 17.70
CA ASN A 625 40.97 -25.87 16.77
C ASN A 625 39.54 -26.29 17.14
N ALA A 626 39.32 -27.57 17.43
CA ALA A 626 38.03 -28.06 17.86
C ALA A 626 37.55 -27.36 19.15
N LYS A 627 38.45 -27.08 20.09
CA LYS A 627 38.15 -26.33 21.32
C LYS A 627 37.72 -24.90 21.01
N LYS A 628 38.46 -24.20 20.14
CA LYS A 628 38.08 -22.86 19.67
C LYS A 628 36.70 -22.86 19.00
N ALA A 629 36.40 -23.85 18.16
CA ALA A 629 35.10 -23.98 17.51
C ALA A 629 33.97 -24.22 18.52
N PHE A 630 34.22 -25.08 19.51
CA PHE A 630 33.29 -25.37 20.59
C PHE A 630 32.99 -24.14 21.45
N ASP A 631 34.02 -23.43 21.91
CA ASP A 631 33.89 -22.21 22.72
C ASP A 631 33.17 -21.10 21.96
N HIS A 632 33.51 -20.91 20.68
CA HIS A 632 32.85 -19.90 19.83
C HIS A 632 31.36 -20.20 19.65
N LEU A 633 31.01 -21.46 19.37
CA LEU A 633 29.62 -21.89 19.28
C LEU A 633 28.89 -21.67 20.61
N GLN A 634 29.48 -22.04 21.76
CA GLN A 634 28.89 -21.76 23.08
C GLN A 634 28.63 -20.26 23.33
N ALA A 635 29.58 -19.40 22.96
CA ALA A 635 29.46 -17.95 23.16
C ALA A 635 28.32 -17.36 22.31
N ILE A 636 28.20 -17.76 21.04
CA ILE A 636 27.10 -17.33 20.16
C ILE A 636 25.73 -17.69 20.74
N PHE A 637 25.60 -18.90 21.29
CA PHE A 637 24.33 -19.35 21.89
C PHE A 637 23.96 -18.59 23.17
N SER A 638 24.96 -18.12 23.93
CA SER A 638 24.74 -17.36 25.16
C SER A 638 24.20 -15.94 24.91
N CYS A 639 24.44 -15.36 23.73
CA CYS A 639 23.99 -14.02 23.35
C CYS A 639 22.59 -13.98 22.67
N ASN A 640 22.03 -15.11 22.23
CA ASN A 640 20.81 -15.17 21.40
C ASN A 640 19.51 -15.48 22.18
N GLN A 641 19.41 -15.14 23.48
CA GLN A 641 18.30 -15.56 24.34
C GLN A 641 16.91 -14.97 24.03
N GLU A 642 16.77 -13.97 23.14
CA GLU A 642 15.47 -13.31 22.91
C GLU A 642 14.52 -14.05 21.93
N ASN A 643 14.97 -15.12 21.25
CA ASN A 643 14.14 -15.91 20.32
C ASN A 643 13.85 -17.32 20.86
N GLU A 644 12.94 -17.45 21.84
CA GLU A 644 12.67 -18.71 22.58
C GLU A 644 12.26 -19.92 21.72
N VAL A 645 11.60 -19.74 20.57
CA VAL A 645 11.11 -20.86 19.73
C VAL A 645 12.25 -21.64 19.05
N PHE A 646 13.41 -21.00 18.87
CA PHE A 646 14.56 -21.55 18.15
C PHE A 646 15.83 -21.64 19.00
N SER A 647 15.70 -21.70 20.33
CA SER A 647 16.84 -21.93 21.24
C SER A 647 17.48 -23.29 20.96
N SER A 648 18.46 -23.35 20.05
CA SER A 648 19.39 -24.47 19.95
C SER A 648 20.04 -24.67 21.31
N SER A 649 20.17 -25.93 21.73
CA SER A 649 20.93 -26.21 22.96
C SER A 649 22.41 -25.93 22.64
N PRO A 650 23.19 -25.36 23.58
CA PRO A 650 24.64 -25.29 23.38
C PRO A 650 25.18 -26.71 23.12
N PRO A 651 26.29 -26.85 22.36
CA PRO A 651 26.86 -28.15 22.07
C PRO A 651 27.13 -28.89 23.38
N LYS A 652 26.58 -30.10 23.51
CA LYS A 652 26.47 -30.82 24.78
C LYS A 652 27.76 -31.51 25.20
N PHE A 653 28.65 -31.79 24.24
CA PHE A 653 29.91 -32.48 24.52
C PHE A 653 31.06 -32.02 23.62
N PHE A 654 32.24 -32.03 24.24
CA PHE A 654 33.56 -31.90 23.64
C PHE A 654 34.38 -33.08 24.18
N LEU A 655 34.96 -33.92 23.30
CA LEU A 655 35.70 -35.10 23.72
C LEU A 655 37.19 -34.79 23.76
N GLU A 656 37.78 -34.67 24.95
CA GLU A 656 39.19 -34.26 25.10
C GLU A 656 40.20 -35.33 24.66
N GLU A 657 39.90 -36.63 24.75
CA GLU A 657 40.83 -37.68 24.33
C GLU A 657 40.10 -38.91 23.76
N ILE A 658 40.37 -39.25 22.49
CA ILE A 658 40.14 -40.60 21.97
C ILE A 658 41.11 -41.52 22.72
N SER A 659 40.57 -42.51 23.42
CA SER A 659 41.36 -43.47 24.19
C SER A 659 42.50 -44.06 23.36
N GLU A 660 43.71 -44.14 23.93
CA GLU A 660 44.95 -44.47 23.22
C GLU A 660 44.98 -45.82 22.49
N ASN A 661 43.95 -46.66 22.65
CA ASN A 661 43.88 -48.02 22.11
C ASN A 661 42.78 -48.23 21.03
N SER A 662 42.11 -47.18 20.54
CA SER A 662 41.12 -47.29 19.46
C SER A 662 41.47 -46.44 18.23
N SER A 663 41.15 -46.92 17.03
CA SER A 663 41.28 -46.10 15.82
C SER A 663 40.30 -44.92 15.90
N PHE A 664 40.67 -43.75 15.37
CA PHE A 664 39.79 -42.58 15.38
C PHE A 664 38.41 -42.86 14.74
N ALA A 665 38.38 -43.73 13.73
CA ALA A 665 37.16 -44.19 13.09
C ALA A 665 36.27 -45.02 14.05
N ASN A 666 36.85 -45.91 14.86
CA ASN A 666 36.08 -46.67 15.86
C ASN A 666 35.48 -45.76 16.93
N ALA A 667 36.21 -44.73 17.36
CA ALA A 667 35.68 -43.76 18.31
C ALA A 667 34.48 -42.98 17.74
N ILE A 668 34.50 -42.67 16.43
CA ILE A 668 33.35 -42.07 15.74
C ILE A 668 32.16 -43.04 15.68
N ALA A 669 32.40 -44.33 15.44
CA ALA A 669 31.37 -45.36 15.45
C ALA A 669 30.67 -45.46 16.82
N ASP A 670 31.45 -45.46 17.91
CA ASP A 670 30.93 -45.49 19.29
C ASP A 670 30.07 -44.26 19.61
N ILE A 671 30.45 -43.09 19.09
CA ILE A 671 29.67 -41.85 19.21
C ILE A 671 28.31 -42.02 18.51
N PHE A 672 28.28 -42.56 17.29
CA PHE A 672 27.04 -42.77 16.57
C PHE A 672 26.13 -43.83 17.22
N TYR A 673 26.69 -44.89 17.80
CA TYR A 673 25.94 -45.86 18.59
C TYR A 673 25.32 -45.21 19.84
N SER A 674 26.10 -44.40 20.55
CA SER A 674 25.67 -43.75 21.80
C SER A 674 24.74 -42.56 21.59
N ASN A 675 24.71 -42.00 20.37
CA ASN A 675 23.95 -40.81 20.02
C ASN A 675 23.16 -41.01 18.72
N PRO A 676 22.09 -41.84 18.73
CA PRO A 676 21.29 -42.13 17.55
C PRO A 676 20.62 -40.87 16.95
N GLN A 677 20.44 -39.83 17.76
CA GLN A 677 19.89 -38.54 17.36
C GLN A 677 20.79 -37.75 16.40
N ILE A 678 22.08 -38.11 16.23
CA ILE A 678 22.96 -37.48 15.23
C ILE A 678 22.47 -37.85 13.84
N GLU A 679 22.09 -36.85 13.05
CA GLU A 679 21.55 -37.04 11.70
C GLU A 679 22.56 -36.60 10.62
N ALA A 680 23.38 -35.58 10.90
CA ALA A 680 24.41 -35.11 9.98
C ALA A 680 25.76 -34.83 10.66
N ILE A 681 26.80 -34.70 9.84
CA ILE A 681 28.18 -34.49 10.25
C ILE A 681 28.81 -33.41 9.36
N VAL A 682 29.53 -32.49 9.98
CA VAL A 682 30.51 -31.66 9.30
C VAL A 682 31.88 -32.30 9.51
N LEU A 683 32.46 -32.85 8.45
CA LEU A 683 33.74 -33.57 8.51
C LEU A 683 34.86 -32.68 7.97
N ASP A 684 35.81 -32.32 8.84
CA ASP A 684 37.04 -31.62 8.46
C ASP A 684 38.24 -32.26 9.16
N VAL A 685 38.80 -33.30 8.55
CA VAL A 685 39.86 -34.14 9.10
C VAL A 685 41.08 -34.17 8.18
N PRO A 686 42.27 -34.52 8.70
CA PRO A 686 43.46 -34.78 7.88
C PRO A 686 43.21 -35.82 6.77
N PRO A 687 43.93 -35.76 5.63
CA PRO A 687 43.74 -36.67 4.50
C PRO A 687 43.86 -38.16 4.86
N ASP A 688 44.79 -38.51 5.74
CA ASP A 688 45.04 -39.86 6.25
C ASP A 688 43.89 -40.40 7.09
N LEU A 689 43.14 -39.52 7.76
CA LEU A 689 41.98 -39.88 8.58
C LEU A 689 40.65 -39.82 7.79
N PHE A 690 40.64 -39.18 6.63
CA PHE A 690 39.44 -38.96 5.83
C PHE A 690 38.76 -40.27 5.39
N LYS A 691 39.51 -41.18 4.75
CA LYS A 691 38.98 -42.46 4.24
C LYS A 691 38.40 -43.35 5.37
N PRO A 692 39.13 -43.60 6.49
CA PRO A 692 38.58 -44.33 7.62
C PRO A 692 37.33 -43.70 8.24
N CYS A 693 37.28 -42.37 8.37
CA CYS A 693 36.10 -41.68 8.91
C CYS A 693 34.90 -41.82 7.97
N MET A 694 35.10 -41.62 6.66
CA MET A 694 34.03 -41.75 5.68
C MET A 694 33.43 -43.16 5.65
N ASP A 695 34.25 -44.21 5.72
CA ASP A 695 33.77 -45.60 5.77
C ASP A 695 32.82 -45.84 6.95
N VAL A 696 33.16 -45.35 8.15
CA VAL A 696 32.28 -45.43 9.34
C VAL A 696 31.03 -44.58 9.16
N ILE A 697 31.18 -43.34 8.69
CA ILE A 697 30.04 -42.45 8.53
C ILE A 697 29.01 -43.00 7.53
N TRP A 698 29.48 -43.68 6.49
CA TRP A 698 28.64 -44.40 5.54
C TRP A 698 27.98 -45.62 6.14
N GLU A 699 28.69 -46.44 6.94
CA GLU A 699 28.10 -47.58 7.63
C GLU A 699 26.89 -47.17 8.50
N PHE A 700 27.00 -46.05 9.23
CA PHE A 700 25.94 -45.53 10.09
C PHE A 700 24.90 -44.68 9.38
N ASN A 701 25.02 -44.55 8.06
CA ASN A 701 24.08 -43.88 7.21
C ASN A 701 23.78 -42.43 7.66
N LYS A 702 24.81 -41.59 7.82
CA LYS A 702 24.66 -40.18 8.23
C LYS A 702 24.87 -39.23 7.04
N HIS A 703 24.28 -38.03 7.09
CA HIS A 703 24.55 -36.99 6.09
C HIS A 703 25.92 -36.36 6.34
N VAL A 704 26.71 -36.09 5.28
CA VAL A 704 28.06 -35.52 5.43
C VAL A 704 28.20 -34.25 4.63
N MET A 705 28.63 -33.19 5.32
CA MET A 705 29.14 -31.96 4.76
C MET A 705 30.66 -31.94 4.95
N THR A 706 31.42 -31.87 3.85
CA THR A 706 32.89 -31.89 3.92
C THR A 706 33.51 -31.11 2.78
N ARG A 707 34.80 -30.77 2.91
CA ARG A 707 35.60 -30.25 1.81
C ARG A 707 35.90 -31.34 0.78
N SER A 708 36.30 -30.95 -0.42
CA SER A 708 36.75 -31.94 -1.40
C SER A 708 37.95 -32.74 -0.87
N PRO A 709 37.93 -34.08 -0.94
CA PRO A 709 39.05 -34.93 -0.53
C PRO A 709 40.28 -34.84 -1.44
N THR A 710 40.18 -34.10 -2.55
CA THR A 710 41.12 -34.14 -3.68
C THR A 710 42.31 -33.18 -3.57
N ALA A 711 42.48 -32.48 -2.44
CA ALA A 711 43.48 -31.41 -2.32
C ALA A 711 44.95 -31.89 -2.39
N ARG A 712 45.22 -33.19 -2.30
CA ARG A 712 46.57 -33.78 -2.34
C ARG A 712 46.68 -35.11 -3.05
N ASP A 713 45.69 -35.99 -2.89
CA ASP A 713 45.72 -37.33 -3.45
C ASP A 713 44.45 -37.61 -4.26
N VAL A 714 44.53 -37.22 -5.52
CA VAL A 714 43.48 -37.39 -6.52
C VAL A 714 43.12 -38.87 -6.73
N VAL A 715 44.07 -39.79 -6.51
CA VAL A 715 43.86 -41.23 -6.69
C VAL A 715 43.02 -41.78 -5.55
N ASN A 716 43.39 -41.48 -4.30
CA ASN A 716 42.61 -41.86 -3.12
C ASN A 716 41.21 -41.23 -3.12
N ALA A 717 41.08 -39.97 -3.54
CA ALA A 717 39.78 -39.32 -3.67
C ALA A 717 38.87 -40.01 -4.71
N SER A 718 39.42 -40.40 -5.88
CA SER A 718 38.68 -41.15 -6.91
C SER A 718 38.17 -42.51 -6.38
N GLU A 719 39.01 -43.23 -5.63
CA GLU A 719 38.63 -44.51 -5.02
C GLU A 719 37.47 -44.35 -4.02
N ILE A 720 37.51 -43.32 -3.17
CA ILE A 720 36.48 -43.01 -2.17
C ILE A 720 35.15 -42.62 -2.85
N LEU A 721 35.22 -41.78 -3.90
CA LEU A 721 34.05 -41.30 -4.64
C LEU A 721 33.41 -42.35 -5.54
N SER A 722 34.15 -43.39 -5.91
CA SER A 722 33.66 -44.50 -6.75
C SER A 722 32.75 -45.49 -6.01
N ARG A 723 32.67 -45.40 -4.66
CA ARG A 723 31.79 -46.22 -3.82
C ARG A 723 30.38 -45.60 -3.76
N LYS A 724 29.34 -46.43 -3.76
CA LYS A 724 27.93 -45.97 -3.72
C LYS A 724 27.58 -45.47 -2.30
N PRO A 725 27.25 -44.18 -2.09
CA PRO A 725 26.98 -43.66 -0.74
C PRO A 725 25.56 -44.01 -0.26
N PRO A 726 25.35 -44.34 1.03
CA PRO A 726 24.03 -44.76 1.54
C PRO A 726 23.10 -43.63 2.03
N ARG A 727 23.51 -42.34 2.03
CA ARG A 727 22.62 -41.16 2.24
C ARG A 727 22.89 -39.97 1.32
N SER A 728 23.78 -39.04 1.68
CA SER A 728 24.17 -37.97 0.75
C SER A 728 25.52 -37.38 1.13
N LEU A 729 26.37 -37.16 0.12
CA LEU A 729 27.67 -36.54 0.26
C LEU A 729 27.62 -35.14 -0.33
N TRP A 730 27.83 -34.11 0.49
CA TRP A 730 27.86 -32.72 0.06
C TRP A 730 29.30 -32.20 0.10
N PHE A 731 29.80 -31.82 -1.08
CA PHE A 731 31.03 -31.04 -1.22
C PHE A 731 30.68 -29.57 -1.22
N ASP A 732 31.53 -28.75 -0.59
CA ASP A 732 31.35 -27.30 -0.59
C ASP A 732 31.15 -26.76 -2.02
N TYR A 733 30.00 -26.09 -2.20
CA TYR A 733 29.50 -25.44 -3.42
C TYR A 733 30.31 -24.18 -3.79
N ALA A 734 31.22 -23.71 -2.93
CA ALA A 734 32.07 -22.54 -3.18
C ALA A 734 32.74 -22.43 -4.58
N PRO A 735 33.14 -23.52 -5.28
CA PRO A 735 33.86 -23.43 -6.55
C PRO A 735 33.07 -22.78 -7.69
N PHE A 736 31.78 -23.11 -7.89
CA PHE A 736 31.08 -22.76 -9.14
C PHE A 736 30.78 -21.25 -9.30
N LYS A 737 30.48 -20.53 -8.21
CA LYS A 737 30.30 -19.05 -8.25
C LYS A 737 31.63 -18.30 -8.13
N PHE A 738 32.63 -18.88 -7.48
CA PHE A 738 33.99 -18.36 -7.51
C PHE A 738 34.56 -18.44 -8.94
N GLU A 739 34.40 -19.57 -9.63
CA GLU A 739 34.68 -19.73 -11.06
C GLU A 739 33.90 -18.75 -11.92
N THR A 740 32.60 -18.52 -11.62
CA THR A 740 31.81 -17.49 -12.32
C THR A 740 32.37 -16.08 -12.09
N ALA A 741 32.81 -15.75 -10.87
CA ALA A 741 33.45 -14.46 -10.57
C ALA A 741 34.81 -14.33 -11.27
N LEU A 742 35.60 -15.41 -11.32
CA LEU A 742 36.87 -15.46 -12.06
C LEU A 742 36.64 -15.37 -13.58
N LEU A 743 35.56 -15.96 -14.12
CA LEU A 743 35.13 -15.80 -15.51
C LEU A 743 34.63 -14.38 -15.82
N GLN A 744 33.96 -13.74 -14.86
CA GLN A 744 33.62 -12.32 -14.98
C GLN A 744 34.88 -11.46 -14.99
N VAL A 745 35.84 -11.74 -14.10
CA VAL A 745 37.16 -11.11 -14.11
C VAL A 745 37.85 -11.31 -15.46
N PHE A 746 37.88 -12.53 -16.01
CA PHE A 746 38.39 -12.82 -17.36
C PHE A 746 37.75 -11.92 -18.43
N ASN A 747 36.42 -11.84 -18.45
CA ASN A 747 35.67 -11.02 -19.40
C ASN A 747 35.95 -9.52 -19.24
N ILE A 748 36.16 -9.05 -18.01
CA ILE A 748 36.48 -7.66 -17.72
C ILE A 748 37.93 -7.36 -18.14
N ILE A 749 38.90 -8.22 -17.81
CA ILE A 749 40.30 -8.08 -18.24
C ILE A 749 40.37 -7.96 -19.77
N LYS A 750 39.64 -8.81 -20.48
CA LYS A 750 39.53 -8.80 -21.95
C LYS A 750 39.11 -7.43 -22.52
N GLN A 751 38.34 -6.64 -21.78
CA GLN A 751 37.83 -5.34 -22.25
C GLN A 751 38.76 -4.15 -21.91
N HIS A 752 39.75 -4.32 -21.03
CA HIS A 752 40.51 -3.21 -20.44
C HIS A 752 42.02 -3.19 -20.74
N GLY A 753 42.53 -4.08 -21.60
CA GLY A 753 43.90 -4.03 -22.15
C GLY A 753 44.76 -5.23 -21.73
N ARG A 754 46.08 -5.17 -21.99
CA ARG A 754 47.00 -6.27 -21.69
C ARG A 754 47.14 -6.44 -20.18
N LEU A 755 46.90 -7.66 -19.70
CA LEU A 755 47.23 -8.09 -18.35
C LEU A 755 48.74 -8.29 -18.26
N TYR A 756 49.42 -7.63 -17.33
CA TYR A 756 50.88 -7.75 -17.21
C TYR A 756 51.39 -8.27 -15.86
N ALA A 757 50.58 -8.17 -14.81
CA ALA A 757 50.93 -8.70 -13.50
C ALA A 757 49.71 -9.14 -12.70
N ILE A 758 49.91 -10.13 -11.81
CA ILE A 758 48.91 -10.61 -10.87
C ILE A 758 49.54 -10.68 -9.48
N ASN A 759 48.96 -9.99 -8.51
CA ASN A 759 49.39 -10.08 -7.12
C ASN A 759 48.31 -10.78 -6.29
N CYS A 760 48.64 -11.94 -5.73
CA CYS A 760 47.79 -12.67 -4.81
C CYS A 760 48.32 -12.50 -3.39
N LYS A 761 47.47 -12.03 -2.49
CA LYS A 761 47.72 -12.04 -1.05
C LYS A 761 46.74 -13.01 -0.40
N TYR A 762 47.29 -13.97 0.34
CA TYR A 762 46.53 -14.99 1.04
C TYR A 762 46.95 -15.02 2.50
N ASP A 763 46.11 -14.48 3.37
CA ASP A 763 46.37 -14.43 4.80
C ASP A 763 45.85 -15.71 5.47
N LEU A 764 46.81 -16.49 5.98
CA LEU A 764 46.61 -17.78 6.65
C LEU A 764 46.43 -17.55 8.16
N PRO A 765 45.68 -18.37 8.90
CA PRO A 765 45.59 -18.22 10.35
C PRO A 765 46.88 -18.69 11.06
N SER A 766 47.51 -17.85 11.91
CA SER A 766 48.76 -18.15 12.64
C SER A 766 48.59 -18.91 13.93
N GLU A 767 47.41 -18.84 14.55
CA GLU A 767 47.20 -19.30 15.92
C GLU A 767 46.90 -20.80 16.01
N THR A 768 47.92 -21.62 15.80
CA THR A 768 47.98 -23.00 16.31
C THR A 768 49.37 -23.25 16.90
N PRO A 769 49.53 -23.38 18.22
CA PRO A 769 50.71 -24.00 18.82
C PRO A 769 50.64 -25.52 18.61
N ILE A 770 50.76 -25.96 17.36
CA ILE A 770 51.08 -27.35 17.07
C ILE A 770 52.50 -27.35 16.52
N ASN A 771 53.43 -27.89 17.31
CA ASN A 771 54.86 -28.03 16.98
C ASN A 771 55.15 -28.91 15.74
N SER A 772 54.15 -29.21 14.89
CA SER A 772 54.34 -29.93 13.65
C SER A 772 54.51 -28.94 12.49
N GLU A 773 55.75 -28.70 12.08
CA GLU A 773 56.06 -27.99 10.81
C GLU A 773 55.30 -28.59 9.61
N GLY A 774 54.89 -29.86 9.68
CA GLY A 774 54.05 -30.55 8.70
C GLY A 774 52.72 -29.85 8.41
N TYR A 775 51.90 -29.54 9.43
CA TYR A 775 50.58 -28.91 9.21
C TYR A 775 50.68 -27.51 8.60
N LYS A 776 51.61 -26.68 9.09
CA LYS A 776 51.87 -25.34 8.54
C LYS A 776 52.27 -25.41 7.08
N ASN A 777 53.17 -26.34 6.73
CA ASN A 777 53.55 -26.58 5.35
C ASN A 777 52.35 -27.11 4.54
N ASP A 778 51.49 -27.93 5.14
CA ASP A 778 50.40 -28.57 4.43
C ASP A 778 49.27 -27.63 4.02
N GLU A 779 48.84 -26.78 4.95
CA GLU A 779 47.84 -25.74 4.67
C GLU A 779 48.41 -24.73 3.67
N LEU A 780 49.68 -24.34 3.85
CA LEU A 780 50.39 -23.47 2.90
C LEU A 780 50.36 -24.04 1.48
N ILE A 781 50.70 -25.32 1.30
CA ILE A 781 50.72 -25.99 -0.01
C ILE A 781 49.33 -26.03 -0.63
N ALA A 782 48.32 -26.42 0.14
CA ALA A 782 46.95 -26.48 -0.34
C ALA A 782 46.46 -25.10 -0.81
N ARG A 783 46.81 -24.03 -0.09
CA ARG A 783 46.43 -22.66 -0.48
C ARG A 783 47.23 -22.15 -1.68
N LEU A 784 48.50 -22.51 -1.81
CA LEU A 784 49.29 -22.20 -3.00
C LEU A 784 48.69 -22.87 -4.25
N ILE A 785 48.33 -24.15 -4.17
CA ILE A 785 47.65 -24.86 -5.27
C ILE A 785 46.31 -24.20 -5.61
N HIS A 786 45.52 -23.83 -4.60
CA HIS A 786 44.25 -23.15 -4.81
C HIS A 786 44.43 -21.80 -5.52
N SER A 787 45.40 -20.99 -5.09
CA SER A 787 45.72 -19.71 -5.73
C SER A 787 46.19 -19.87 -7.17
N LEU A 788 47.07 -20.85 -7.45
CA LEU A 788 47.51 -21.16 -8.82
C LEU A 788 46.34 -21.61 -9.70
N SER A 789 45.44 -22.42 -9.17
CA SER A 789 44.24 -22.88 -9.90
C SER A 789 43.26 -21.73 -10.18
N ALA A 790 43.06 -20.83 -9.20
CA ALA A 790 42.23 -19.65 -9.38
C ALA A 790 42.80 -18.71 -10.46
N ILE A 791 44.13 -18.55 -10.49
CA ILE A 791 44.82 -17.77 -11.52
C ILE A 791 44.58 -18.40 -12.89
N TYR A 792 44.80 -19.72 -13.04
CA TYR A 792 44.53 -20.45 -14.29
C TYR A 792 43.13 -20.14 -14.82
N ILE A 793 42.10 -20.22 -13.97
CA ILE A 793 40.70 -20.00 -14.37
C ILE A 793 40.44 -18.52 -14.72
N ALA A 794 41.02 -17.59 -13.98
CA ALA A 794 40.82 -16.16 -14.19
C ALA A 794 41.42 -15.63 -15.49
N ILE A 795 42.45 -16.29 -16.02
CA ILE A 795 43.19 -15.82 -17.19
C ILE A 795 43.23 -16.81 -18.35
N ASP A 796 42.69 -18.02 -18.18
CA ASP A 796 42.80 -19.13 -19.14
C ASP A 796 44.26 -19.31 -19.62
N GLY A 797 45.18 -19.45 -18.65
CA GLY A 797 46.62 -19.36 -18.88
C GLY A 797 47.38 -20.64 -18.54
N THR A 798 48.53 -20.86 -19.19
CA THR A 798 49.46 -21.95 -18.89
C THR A 798 50.54 -21.45 -17.92
N LEU A 799 50.77 -22.17 -16.83
CA LEU A 799 51.85 -21.90 -15.87
C LEU A 799 53.19 -22.33 -16.49
N ASP A 800 54.09 -21.38 -16.74
CA ASP A 800 55.37 -21.62 -17.42
C ASP A 800 56.49 -21.99 -16.45
N TRP A 801 56.57 -21.30 -15.31
CA TRP A 801 57.59 -21.54 -14.29
C TRP A 801 57.14 -21.04 -12.92
N VAL A 802 57.75 -21.63 -11.88
CA VAL A 802 57.54 -21.28 -10.47
C VAL A 802 58.90 -21.12 -9.80
N PHE A 803 59.06 -20.08 -9.00
CA PHE A 803 60.26 -19.79 -8.22
C PHE A 803 59.89 -19.37 -6.80
N CYS A 804 60.47 -20.03 -5.80
CA CYS A 804 60.35 -19.66 -4.40
C CYS A 804 61.75 -19.30 -3.87
N PRO A 805 62.01 -18.06 -3.40
CA PRO A 805 63.30 -17.69 -2.84
C PRO A 805 63.60 -18.51 -1.58
N SER A 806 64.85 -18.92 -1.41
CA SER A 806 65.31 -19.73 -0.27
C SER A 806 65.63 -18.92 1.00
N THR A 807 65.38 -17.61 1.01
CA THR A 807 65.83 -16.70 2.07
C THR A 807 64.73 -15.76 2.54
N ASP A 808 63.74 -16.28 3.26
CA ASP A 808 63.05 -15.48 4.27
C ASP A 808 63.37 -16.12 5.62
N LYS A 809 64.09 -15.39 6.48
CA LYS A 809 64.41 -15.85 7.85
C LYS A 809 63.18 -15.83 8.77
N ASP A 810 62.04 -15.36 8.26
CA ASP A 810 60.75 -15.34 8.93
C ASP A 810 59.93 -16.56 8.46
N ASN A 811 59.76 -17.54 9.34
CA ASN A 811 59.03 -18.78 9.03
C ASN A 811 57.55 -18.55 8.67
N ASP A 812 57.02 -17.35 8.90
CA ASP A 812 55.60 -17.02 8.79
C ASP A 812 55.23 -16.21 7.52
N LYS A 813 56.21 -15.90 6.65
CA LYS A 813 55.95 -15.24 5.36
C LYS A 813 56.66 -15.97 4.24
N LYS A 814 55.91 -16.37 3.20
CA LYS A 814 56.48 -16.95 1.98
C LYS A 814 55.91 -16.24 0.76
N THR A 815 56.81 -15.92 -0.18
CA THR A 815 56.45 -15.29 -1.45
C THR A 815 56.89 -16.20 -2.59
N LEU A 816 55.93 -16.64 -3.39
CA LEU A 816 56.12 -17.45 -4.58
C LEU A 816 55.98 -16.57 -5.82
N PHE A 817 56.95 -16.67 -6.71
CA PHE A 817 56.94 -15.99 -8.01
C PHE A 817 56.62 -17.02 -9.09
N CYS A 818 55.73 -16.69 -10.02
CA CYS A 818 55.43 -17.56 -11.15
C CYS A 818 55.19 -16.78 -12.43
N GLY A 819 55.51 -17.42 -13.56
CA GLY A 819 55.27 -16.89 -14.91
C GLY A 819 54.11 -17.63 -15.57
N TRP A 820 53.25 -16.89 -16.26
CA TRP A 820 52.10 -17.43 -16.97
C TRP A 820 52.02 -16.93 -18.41
N SER A 821 51.61 -17.82 -19.33
CA SER A 821 51.26 -17.53 -20.71
C SER A 821 49.73 -17.56 -20.87
N SER A 822 49.10 -16.50 -21.38
CA SER A 822 47.63 -16.43 -21.54
C SER A 822 47.23 -15.72 -22.85
N PRO A 823 46.09 -16.07 -23.47
CA PRO A 823 45.56 -15.33 -24.62
C PRO A 823 45.33 -13.85 -24.35
N LEU A 824 45.02 -13.48 -23.09
CA LEU A 824 44.81 -12.10 -22.64
C LEU A 824 46.06 -11.23 -22.73
N TRP A 825 47.25 -11.84 -22.85
CA TRP A 825 48.50 -11.14 -23.10
C TRP A 825 48.59 -10.54 -24.52
N SER A 826 48.06 -11.27 -25.51
CA SER A 826 48.26 -11.00 -26.94
C SER A 826 47.29 -9.99 -27.55
N GLN A 827 46.27 -9.54 -26.81
CA GLN A 827 45.17 -8.71 -27.34
C GLN A 827 45.43 -7.19 -27.31
N ALA A 828 46.67 -6.73 -27.14
CA ALA A 828 47.00 -5.31 -27.26
C ALA A 828 47.41 -4.94 -28.69
N ASP A 829 46.73 -3.92 -29.24
CA ASP A 829 47.09 -3.23 -30.47
C ASP A 829 48.60 -2.95 -30.53
N SER A 830 49.24 -3.33 -31.65
CA SER A 830 50.71 -3.28 -31.86
C SER A 830 51.32 -1.87 -31.91
N GLY A 831 50.61 -0.84 -31.43
CA GLY A 831 50.92 0.57 -31.63
C GLY A 831 51.48 1.35 -30.43
N LYS A 832 51.53 0.79 -29.21
CA LYS A 832 52.05 1.54 -28.03
C LYS A 832 52.95 0.70 -27.12
N ARG A 833 54.27 0.79 -27.34
CA ARG A 833 55.28 0.39 -26.35
C ARG A 833 55.34 1.46 -25.25
N ASN A 834 54.69 1.22 -24.11
CA ASN A 834 54.91 2.04 -22.91
C ASN A 834 56.01 1.44 -22.03
N LYS A 835 56.84 2.34 -21.48
CA LYS A 835 58.04 2.03 -20.67
C LYS A 835 57.69 1.21 -19.43
N ILE A 836 58.41 0.10 -19.26
CA ILE A 836 58.50 -0.67 -18.02
C ILE A 836 59.14 0.22 -16.93
N PRO A 837 58.60 0.32 -15.71
CA PRO A 837 59.25 1.04 -14.62
C PRO A 837 60.53 0.33 -14.20
N SER A 838 61.61 1.10 -14.05
CA SER A 838 62.93 0.64 -13.63
C SER A 838 63.05 0.48 -12.11
N GLU A 839 63.75 -0.61 -11.73
CA GLU A 839 64.62 -0.79 -10.55
C GLU A 839 63.96 -0.92 -9.17
N LYS A 840 64.10 -2.05 -8.44
CA LYS A 840 65.31 -2.48 -7.71
C LYS A 840 65.10 -3.87 -7.05
N ALA A 841 66.22 -4.56 -6.84
CA ALA A 841 66.46 -5.78 -6.04
C ALA A 841 66.14 -7.15 -6.69
N SER A 842 67.24 -7.77 -7.11
CA SER A 842 67.55 -9.20 -7.29
C SER A 842 66.53 -10.23 -6.78
N ILE A 843 65.97 -11.03 -7.69
CA ILE A 843 66.33 -12.43 -7.99
C ILE A 843 65.40 -12.86 -9.15
N LYS A 844 65.95 -13.12 -10.33
CA LYS A 844 65.21 -13.69 -11.48
C LYS A 844 65.76 -15.09 -11.79
N PRO A 845 64.92 -16.11 -11.95
CA PRO A 845 65.19 -17.14 -12.95
C PRO A 845 65.17 -16.44 -14.32
N THR A 846 66.19 -16.67 -15.13
CA THR A 846 66.34 -16.12 -16.48
C THR A 846 65.30 -16.73 -17.43
N SER A 847 64.06 -16.26 -17.35
CA SER A 847 63.13 -16.29 -18.47
C SER A 847 63.41 -15.07 -19.36
N THR A 848 63.76 -15.33 -20.62
CA THR A 848 64.03 -14.31 -21.66
C THR A 848 62.81 -13.96 -22.50
N LYS A 849 61.61 -14.47 -22.16
CA LYS A 849 60.39 -14.17 -22.91
C LYS A 849 59.84 -12.80 -22.49
N SER A 850 59.78 -11.86 -23.42
CA SER A 850 59.15 -10.54 -23.21
C SER A 850 57.62 -10.60 -23.12
N ASP A 851 57.05 -11.81 -23.17
CA ASP A 851 55.64 -12.11 -23.38
C ASP A 851 54.93 -12.85 -22.22
N GLU A 852 55.41 -12.71 -20.98
CA GLU A 852 54.90 -13.44 -19.80
C GLU A 852 54.20 -12.55 -18.77
N ILE A 853 53.09 -13.03 -18.19
CA ILE A 853 52.42 -12.41 -17.05
C ILE A 853 53.17 -12.80 -15.77
N HIS A 854 53.67 -11.80 -15.04
CA HIS A 854 54.35 -12.04 -13.78
C HIS A 854 53.35 -12.12 -12.63
N CYS A 855 53.34 -13.23 -11.91
CA CYS A 855 52.49 -13.42 -10.75
C CYS A 855 53.31 -13.56 -9.46
N THR A 856 52.88 -12.83 -8.43
CA THR A 856 53.41 -12.95 -7.07
C THR A 856 52.31 -13.48 -6.16
N ILE A 857 52.57 -14.58 -5.46
CA ILE A 857 51.67 -15.14 -4.45
C ILE A 857 52.35 -15.01 -3.10
N SER A 858 51.80 -14.15 -2.25
CA SER A 858 52.28 -13.92 -0.89
C SER A 858 51.34 -14.58 0.12
N THR A 859 51.92 -15.34 1.05
CA THR A 859 51.22 -15.95 2.16
C THR A 859 51.77 -15.43 3.47
N GLU A 860 50.90 -14.99 4.37
CA GLU A 860 51.26 -14.43 5.68
C GLU A 860 50.37 -15.05 6.75
N PHE A 861 50.93 -15.46 7.89
CA PHE A 861 50.15 -15.99 9.01
C PHE A 861 49.63 -14.84 9.91
N VAL A 862 48.32 -14.72 10.10
CA VAL A 862 47.60 -13.68 10.85
C VAL A 862 46.57 -14.26 11.83
N THR A 863 46.01 -13.45 12.73
CA THR A 863 44.92 -13.90 13.62
C THR A 863 43.66 -14.24 12.80
N TRP A 864 42.84 -15.17 13.29
CA TRP A 864 41.71 -15.72 12.51
C TRP A 864 40.73 -14.65 11.99
N ASP A 865 40.44 -13.64 12.82
CA ASP A 865 39.60 -12.48 12.51
C ASP A 865 40.13 -11.62 11.35
N LYS A 866 41.40 -11.80 10.99
CA LYS A 866 42.10 -11.06 9.93
C LYS A 866 42.37 -11.89 8.67
N THR A 867 41.90 -13.12 8.61
CA THR A 867 42.11 -14.00 7.43
C THR A 867 41.32 -13.51 6.21
N PHE A 868 41.98 -13.38 5.06
CA PHE A 868 41.33 -13.05 3.79
C PHE A 868 42.16 -13.52 2.57
N ILE A 869 41.52 -13.54 1.40
CA ILE A 869 42.18 -13.77 0.11
C ILE A 869 41.89 -12.58 -0.82
N GLN A 870 42.91 -12.11 -1.52
CA GLN A 870 42.81 -11.02 -2.48
C GLN A 870 43.66 -11.30 -3.72
N PHE A 871 43.04 -11.14 -4.89
CA PHE A 871 43.71 -11.16 -6.18
C PHE A 871 43.66 -9.77 -6.81
N ASP A 872 44.82 -9.21 -7.12
CA ASP A 872 44.96 -7.95 -7.84
C ASP A 872 45.49 -8.21 -9.25
N PHE A 873 44.65 -8.01 -10.26
CA PHE A 873 45.00 -8.13 -11.67
C PHE A 873 45.32 -6.75 -12.25
N HIS A 874 46.54 -6.59 -12.76
CA HIS A 874 47.05 -5.32 -13.28
C HIS A 874 47.05 -5.30 -14.82
N CYS A 875 46.19 -4.46 -15.38
CA CYS A 875 46.03 -4.28 -16.81
C CYS A 875 46.43 -2.85 -17.23
N ASP A 876 46.66 -2.62 -18.53
CA ASP A 876 47.07 -1.30 -19.06
C ASP A 876 46.17 -0.14 -18.61
N ASN A 877 44.85 -0.33 -18.57
CA ASN A 877 43.89 0.74 -18.30
C ASN A 877 43.07 0.54 -17.01
N CYS A 878 43.32 -0.54 -16.26
CA CYS A 878 42.64 -0.78 -14.99
C CYS A 878 43.42 -1.67 -14.04
N THR A 879 43.16 -1.52 -12.74
CA THR A 879 43.50 -2.51 -11.72
C THR A 879 42.21 -3.12 -11.19
N LEU A 880 42.10 -4.44 -11.26
CA LEU A 880 40.98 -5.22 -10.75
C LEU A 880 41.41 -5.90 -9.46
N SER A 881 40.66 -5.71 -8.38
CA SER A 881 40.90 -6.37 -7.09
C SER A 881 39.70 -7.24 -6.76
N LEU A 882 39.91 -8.54 -6.64
CA LEU A 882 38.91 -9.51 -6.20
C LEU A 882 39.28 -9.96 -4.79
N ARG A 883 38.55 -9.49 -3.78
CA ARG A 883 38.79 -9.77 -2.36
C ARG A 883 37.65 -10.60 -1.76
N LYS A 884 37.96 -11.63 -0.96
CA LYS A 884 36.98 -12.36 -0.15
C LYS A 884 37.01 -11.82 1.29
N GLU A 885 35.86 -11.39 1.79
CA GLU A 885 35.62 -11.03 3.19
C GLU A 885 34.43 -11.85 3.70
N GLY A 886 34.68 -12.92 4.48
CA GLY A 886 33.64 -13.87 4.88
C GLY A 886 32.93 -14.50 3.67
N PRO A 887 31.58 -14.53 3.62
CA PRO A 887 30.82 -15.08 2.49
C PRO A 887 30.64 -14.10 1.32
N ILE A 888 31.29 -12.93 1.33
CA ILE A 888 31.13 -11.89 0.31
C ILE A 888 32.42 -11.76 -0.50
N TRP A 889 32.29 -11.82 -1.82
CA TRP A 889 33.35 -11.41 -2.73
C TRP A 889 33.14 -9.95 -3.12
N ILE A 890 34.18 -9.15 -2.97
CA ILE A 890 34.21 -7.75 -3.36
C ILE A 890 35.07 -7.65 -4.62
N LEU A 891 34.43 -7.34 -5.74
CA LEU A 891 35.12 -7.03 -6.98
C LEU A 891 35.24 -5.51 -7.10
N LEU A 892 36.47 -5.02 -7.10
CA LEU A 892 36.80 -3.61 -7.22
C LEU A 892 37.54 -3.35 -8.52
N ILE A 893 37.03 -2.42 -9.32
CA ILE A 893 37.62 -2.00 -10.59
C ILE A 893 38.08 -0.55 -10.44
N ARG A 894 39.38 -0.31 -10.56
CA ARG A 894 39.96 1.03 -10.59
C ARG A 894 40.40 1.35 -12.01
N THR A 895 39.81 2.38 -12.60
CA THR A 895 40.18 2.90 -13.94
C THR A 895 40.59 4.37 -13.83
N SER A 896 41.15 4.94 -14.89
CA SER A 896 41.39 6.40 -14.98
C SER A 896 40.11 7.24 -14.87
N LYS A 897 38.93 6.64 -15.09
CA LYS A 897 37.62 7.31 -15.08
C LYS A 897 36.88 7.19 -13.74
N GLY A 898 37.36 6.39 -12.79
CA GLY A 898 36.71 6.19 -11.50
C GLY A 898 36.90 4.81 -10.89
N ARG A 899 36.35 4.65 -9.68
CA ARG A 899 36.35 3.42 -8.88
C ARG A 899 34.95 2.80 -8.88
N TYR A 900 34.86 1.53 -9.28
CA TYR A 900 33.61 0.77 -9.30
C TYR A 900 33.74 -0.41 -8.34
N GLU A 901 32.73 -0.64 -7.52
CA GLU A 901 32.70 -1.72 -6.53
C GLU A 901 31.43 -2.54 -6.72
N SER A 902 31.58 -3.86 -6.85
CA SER A 902 30.48 -4.80 -6.87
C SER A 902 30.68 -5.79 -5.73
N LYS A 903 29.66 -5.92 -4.87
CA LYS A 903 29.63 -6.93 -3.81
C LYS A 903 28.83 -8.12 -4.32
N ILE A 904 29.53 -9.21 -4.58
CA ILE A 904 28.95 -10.49 -4.95
C ILE A 904 28.75 -11.27 -3.65
N GLN A 905 27.54 -11.22 -3.11
CA GLN A 905 27.17 -12.11 -2.02
C GLN A 905 27.15 -13.54 -2.56
N CYS A 906 28.00 -14.43 -2.05
CA CYS A 906 27.95 -15.84 -2.44
C CYS A 906 26.66 -16.44 -1.89
N VAL A 907 25.59 -16.39 -2.69
CA VAL A 907 24.34 -17.14 -2.44
C VAL A 907 24.58 -18.66 -2.42
N GLY A 908 25.82 -19.12 -2.64
CA GLY A 908 26.22 -20.52 -2.63
C GLY A 908 25.98 -21.21 -1.30
N LEU A 909 26.36 -20.60 -0.16
CA LEU A 909 26.15 -21.25 1.14
C LEU A 909 24.68 -21.28 1.55
N GLN A 910 23.87 -20.26 1.23
CA GLN A 910 22.43 -20.27 1.53
C GLN A 910 21.64 -21.21 0.60
N THR A 911 21.87 -21.16 -0.71
CA THR A 911 21.22 -22.09 -1.67
C THR A 911 21.71 -23.52 -1.51
N ALA A 912 22.97 -23.73 -1.16
CA ALA A 912 23.48 -25.08 -0.90
C ALA A 912 23.08 -25.59 0.48
N ASN A 913 22.95 -24.72 1.47
CA ASN A 913 22.22 -25.00 2.70
C ASN A 913 20.77 -25.39 2.37
N GLU A 914 20.04 -24.64 1.55
CA GLU A 914 18.69 -25.00 1.06
C GLU A 914 18.62 -26.35 0.34
N ARG A 915 19.62 -26.69 -0.48
CA ARG A 915 19.71 -28.01 -1.14
C ARG A 915 20.08 -29.13 -0.17
N PHE A 916 21.02 -28.90 0.74
CA PHE A 916 21.37 -29.85 1.80
C PHE A 916 20.16 -30.08 2.71
N ARG A 917 19.42 -29.03 3.06
CA ARG A 917 18.11 -29.11 3.74
C ARG A 917 17.15 -29.97 2.94
N LYS A 918 17.02 -29.77 1.63
CA LYS A 918 16.13 -30.59 0.77
C LYS A 918 16.57 -32.05 0.71
N LEU A 919 17.88 -32.32 0.57
CA LEU A 919 18.45 -33.67 0.54
C LEU A 919 18.29 -34.41 1.86
N CYS A 920 18.47 -33.72 3.00
CA CYS A 920 18.20 -34.29 4.32
C CYS A 920 16.70 -34.54 4.56
N LYS A 921 15.81 -33.81 3.88
CA LYS A 921 14.35 -33.92 4.00
C LYS A 921 13.74 -35.02 3.11
N ASP A 922 14.15 -35.08 1.84
CA ASP A 922 13.53 -35.91 0.80
C ASP A 922 14.41 -37.10 0.37
N TYR A 923 15.29 -37.58 1.26
CA TYR A 923 16.24 -38.63 0.90
C TYR A 923 15.55 -39.91 0.42
N ASN A 924 15.71 -40.23 -0.88
CA ASN A 924 15.34 -41.50 -1.48
C ASN A 924 16.60 -42.21 -2.01
N PRO A 925 16.99 -43.37 -1.43
CA PRO A 925 18.19 -44.11 -1.84
C PRO A 925 18.23 -44.50 -3.31
N ASP A 926 17.07 -44.73 -3.92
CA ASP A 926 16.97 -45.24 -5.29
C ASP A 926 17.08 -44.14 -6.35
N GLN A 927 16.96 -42.87 -5.96
CA GLN A 927 16.98 -41.70 -6.86
C GLN A 927 18.24 -40.85 -6.70
N TYR A 928 19.10 -41.12 -5.72
CA TYR A 928 20.29 -40.32 -5.45
C TYR A 928 21.42 -40.63 -6.44
N ASN A 929 21.77 -39.67 -7.29
CA ASN A 929 22.96 -39.73 -8.14
C ASN A 929 24.08 -38.87 -7.54
N ILE A 930 25.29 -39.41 -7.42
CA ILE A 930 26.46 -38.64 -6.93
C ILE A 930 26.78 -37.44 -7.84
N LYS A 931 26.32 -37.46 -9.11
CA LYS A 931 26.39 -36.34 -10.04
C LYS A 931 25.44 -35.18 -9.69
N ASP A 932 24.42 -35.43 -8.87
CA ASP A 932 23.52 -34.40 -8.33
C ASP A 932 24.14 -33.68 -7.13
N SER A 933 25.23 -34.22 -6.56
CA SER A 933 26.06 -33.53 -5.58
C SER A 933 26.74 -32.33 -6.25
N ILE A 934 26.61 -31.17 -5.64
CA ILE A 934 27.11 -29.97 -6.28
C ILE A 934 28.62 -29.86 -6.11
N GLY A 935 29.31 -29.45 -7.19
CA GLY A 935 30.77 -29.33 -7.24
C GLY A 935 31.47 -30.59 -7.78
N PHE A 936 30.75 -31.72 -7.88
CA PHE A 936 31.33 -32.98 -8.35
C PHE A 936 31.84 -32.90 -9.79
N SER A 937 31.10 -32.28 -10.72
CA SER A 937 31.42 -32.25 -12.16
C SER A 937 32.63 -31.38 -12.52
N ALA A 938 32.69 -30.14 -12.02
CA ALA A 938 33.77 -29.20 -12.35
C ALA A 938 35.15 -29.67 -11.85
N TRP A 939 35.19 -30.29 -10.66
CA TRP A 939 36.42 -30.85 -10.09
C TRP A 939 36.83 -32.17 -10.74
N TRP A 940 35.86 -33.00 -11.13
CA TRP A 940 36.14 -34.22 -11.88
C TRP A 940 36.82 -33.92 -13.23
N ASP A 941 36.35 -32.88 -13.92
CA ASP A 941 36.98 -32.39 -15.16
C ASP A 941 38.38 -31.81 -14.92
N ALA A 942 38.61 -31.12 -13.79
CA ALA A 942 39.94 -30.63 -13.41
C ALA A 942 40.91 -31.78 -13.07
N ILE A 943 40.40 -32.88 -12.50
CA ILE A 943 41.16 -34.10 -12.20
C ILE A 943 41.54 -34.85 -13.48
N GLU A 944 40.62 -35.00 -14.44
CA GLU A 944 40.94 -35.60 -15.73
C GLU A 944 41.99 -34.79 -16.49
N LYS A 945 41.91 -33.45 -16.41
CA LYS A 945 42.86 -32.55 -17.08
C LYS A 945 44.21 -32.43 -16.37
N SER A 946 44.27 -32.49 -15.04
CA SER A 946 45.54 -32.44 -14.30
C SER A 946 46.40 -33.68 -14.51
N LYS A 947 45.78 -34.85 -14.74
CA LYS A 947 46.48 -36.07 -15.23
C LYS A 947 47.20 -35.86 -16.57
N GLN A 948 46.85 -34.82 -17.33
CA GLN A 948 47.40 -34.51 -18.64
C GLN A 948 48.39 -33.33 -18.61
N SER A 949 48.65 -32.72 -17.44
CA SER A 949 49.53 -31.55 -17.30
C SER A 949 50.99 -31.97 -17.01
N PRO A 950 52.00 -31.40 -17.69
CA PRO A 950 53.40 -31.88 -17.63
C PRO A 950 54.20 -31.46 -16.38
N ILE A 951 53.56 -30.88 -15.37
CA ILE A 951 54.24 -30.46 -14.13
C ILE A 951 53.82 -31.39 -12.99
N HIS A 952 54.61 -32.45 -12.78
CA HIS A 952 54.61 -33.15 -11.51
C HIS A 952 55.31 -32.27 -10.48
N PHE A 953 54.58 -31.84 -9.43
CA PHE A 953 55.20 -31.33 -8.23
C PHE A 953 55.96 -32.49 -7.56
N SER A 954 57.22 -32.70 -7.95
CA SER A 954 58.13 -33.59 -7.24
C SER A 954 58.58 -32.87 -5.96
N TYR A 955 58.04 -33.27 -4.83
CA TYR A 955 58.53 -32.87 -3.52
C TYR A 955 59.92 -33.47 -3.27
N GLN A 956 60.88 -32.65 -2.82
CA GLN A 956 61.98 -33.12 -1.98
C GLN A 956 61.66 -32.76 -0.53
#